data_AF-A0AAQ3SKH6-F1
#
_entry.id   AF-A0AAQ3SKH6-F1
#
_cell.length_a   1.000
_cell.length_b   1.000
_cell.length_c   1.000
_cell.angle_alpha   90.00
_cell.angle_beta   90.00
_cell.angle_gamma   90.00
#
_symmetry.space_group_name_H-M   'P 1'
#
loop_
_entity.id
_entity.type
_entity.pdbx_description
1 polymer ?
#
loop_
_entity_poly.entity_id
_entity_poly.type
_entity_poly.pdbx_seq_one_letter_code
_entity_poly.pdbx_strand_id
1 'polypeptide(L)'
;MAGGQLNVLATLDQAKTQWYHFMAIVIAGMGFFTDAYDLFCISLVSKLLGRIYYTDPTHKDPGTLPPNVSAAVNGVALCGTLAGQLFFGWLGDKLGRKSVYGFTLILMVLCSVASGLSFGSTPKGVIATLCFFRFWLGFGIGGDYPLSATIMSEYANKKTRGAFIAAVFAMQGFGILFGTIVALLVSAAFRNAYPAPSYADDPRGSLVPEADYVWRIILMFGIIPAALTYYWRMKMPETARYTALIARNTKQATADMAKVLQKEIAEEDEEVQRQAVAAGDKWGLFSPQFVRRHGLHLLATTSTWFLLDIAFYSQNLFQKDIFSKVGWIPPARTMNAIEELFRIARAQALIALCGTIPGYWFTVALIDIMGRFWIQLMGFAMMTVFMLALAVPYEHWTRPAHHTGFVVLYGLTFFFANFGPNSTTFIVPAEIFPARLRSTCHGISAAAGKAGAIVGAFGFLYAAQDPKKPDAGYKPGIGIRNALFLLAGTNFLGMIMSLLVPESKGKSLEEVSKENVDDDDGTAAEARLNVLSTLDQAKTQWYHFTAIVIAGMGFFTDAYDLFCISLVTKLLGRIYYTDVSLPDPGALPPNVLAAVTGVALCGTLAGQLFFGWLGDKLGRKSVYGFTLVLMVVCSVASGLSFGSTPTGVIATLCFFRFWLGFGIGGDYPLSATIMSEYANKRTRGAFIAAVFAMQGFGILFGAIVALVVSAGFRNAYPAPPYYQDHATSLVPQADYVWRIILMFGTLPAALTYYWRMKMPETARYTALVARNAKQAAADMSRVLHTEIEESPEKAAALVDGGGGDDWGLFSSQFLRRHGVHLLGTTSTWFLLDIAFYSQNLFQKDIFSKVGWIPPARTMNAIEELFRIARAQALIALCGTIPGYWFTVAFIDVVGRFWIQIMGFAMMTAFMLGLAVPYHHWTTPGHHTGFIVMYGFTFFFANFGPNSTTFIVPAEIYPARLRSTCHGISAAAGKAGAIVGSFGFLYASQDPHKPEAGYPRGIGIRNALFVLAGTNFLGTIMTLLVPESKGKSLEVVSQEVADDEEAAG
;
A
#
# COMPACT_ATOMS: atom_id res chain seq x y z
N MET A 1 -1.44 -24.40 41.73
CA MET A 1 -1.91 -23.02 41.50
C MET A 1 -1.73 -22.73 40.02
N ALA A 2 -2.81 -22.41 39.32
CA ALA A 2 -2.82 -22.19 37.87
C ALA A 2 -2.16 -20.85 37.54
N GLY A 3 -1.04 -20.87 36.82
CA GLY A 3 -0.24 -19.69 36.54
C GLY A 3 -0.84 -18.78 35.47
N GLY A 4 -0.83 -17.47 35.74
CA GLY A 4 -0.60 -16.38 34.79
C GLY A 4 -1.59 -16.10 33.64
N GLN A 5 -2.67 -16.86 33.46
CA GLN A 5 -3.61 -16.65 32.34
C GLN A 5 -4.85 -15.85 32.77
N LEU A 6 -5.19 -14.77 32.05
CA LEU A 6 -6.36 -13.91 32.31
C LEU A 6 -7.67 -14.73 32.38
N ASN A 7 -8.54 -14.44 33.34
CA ASN A 7 -9.82 -15.14 33.58
C ASN A 7 -10.75 -15.13 32.35
N VAL A 8 -10.75 -14.04 31.57
CA VAL A 8 -11.50 -13.96 30.30
C VAL A 8 -11.02 -14.99 29.28
N LEU A 9 -9.70 -15.24 29.20
CA LEU A 9 -9.10 -16.21 28.29
C LEU A 9 -9.31 -17.64 28.79
N ALA A 10 -9.14 -17.87 30.10
CA ALA A 10 -9.42 -19.15 30.73
C ALA A 10 -10.90 -19.56 30.59
N THR A 11 -11.82 -18.59 30.72
CA THR A 11 -13.26 -18.81 30.53
C THR A 11 -13.58 -19.15 29.08
N LEU A 12 -12.96 -18.45 28.11
CA LEU A 12 -13.13 -18.73 26.68
C LEU A 12 -12.59 -20.13 26.31
N ASP A 13 -11.44 -20.52 26.85
CA ASP A 13 -10.83 -21.83 26.58
C ASP A 13 -11.63 -23.01 27.15
N GLN A 14 -12.45 -22.76 28.18
CA GLN A 14 -13.32 -23.76 28.81
C GLN A 14 -14.79 -23.66 28.34
N ALA A 15 -15.14 -22.66 27.54
CA ALA A 15 -16.51 -22.42 27.10
C ALA A 15 -17.05 -23.57 26.22
N LYS A 16 -18.30 -23.96 26.47
CA LYS A 16 -19.03 -24.89 25.59
C LYS A 16 -19.36 -24.21 24.26
N THR A 17 -19.42 -25.00 23.19
CA THR A 17 -19.88 -24.52 21.88
C THR A 17 -21.31 -24.00 21.98
N GLN A 18 -21.53 -22.76 21.57
CA GLN A 18 -22.84 -22.09 21.54
C GLN A 18 -23.23 -21.74 20.10
N TRP A 19 -24.51 -21.40 19.87
CA TRP A 19 -25.03 -20.97 18.57
C TRP A 19 -24.24 -19.82 17.95
N TYR A 20 -23.75 -18.88 18.77
CA TYR A 20 -22.89 -17.80 18.31
C TYR A 20 -21.62 -18.31 17.61
N HIS A 21 -21.00 -19.38 18.10
CA HIS A 21 -19.81 -19.95 17.48
C HIS A 21 -20.12 -20.53 16.09
N PHE A 22 -21.31 -21.11 15.91
CA PHE A 22 -21.77 -21.58 14.61
C PHE A 22 -22.03 -20.42 13.64
N MET A 23 -22.68 -19.34 14.10
CA MET A 23 -22.82 -18.12 13.31
C MET A 23 -21.47 -17.50 12.95
N ALA A 24 -20.49 -17.52 13.86
CA ALA A 24 -19.13 -17.07 13.60
C ALA A 24 -18.43 -17.91 12.53
N ILE A 25 -18.60 -19.24 12.53
CA ILE A 25 -18.08 -20.12 11.47
C ILE A 25 -18.68 -19.75 10.12
N VAL A 26 -20.00 -19.55 10.05
CA VAL A 26 -20.67 -19.18 8.79
C VAL A 26 -20.19 -17.82 8.32
N ILE A 27 -20.18 -16.80 9.18
CA ILE A 27 -19.78 -15.43 8.82
C ILE A 27 -18.30 -15.38 8.44
N ALA A 28 -17.43 -16.08 9.16
CA ALA A 28 -16.00 -16.14 8.85
C ALA A 28 -15.70 -16.97 7.60
N GLY A 29 -16.43 -18.07 7.40
CA GLY A 29 -16.30 -18.96 6.25
C GLY A 29 -16.84 -18.37 4.95
N MET A 30 -17.80 -17.44 5.00
CA MET A 30 -18.28 -16.72 3.81
C MET A 30 -17.18 -15.89 3.12
N GLY A 31 -16.13 -15.49 3.85
CA GLY A 31 -14.91 -14.92 3.26
C GLY A 31 -14.22 -15.92 2.32
N PHE A 32 -13.83 -17.09 2.85
CA PHE A 32 -13.22 -18.15 2.04
C PHE A 32 -14.10 -18.69 0.92
N PHE A 33 -15.42 -18.69 1.11
CA PHE A 33 -16.37 -18.99 0.05
C PHE A 33 -16.19 -18.03 -1.14
N THR A 34 -16.13 -16.73 -0.84
CA THR A 34 -15.93 -15.65 -1.83
C THR A 34 -14.54 -15.76 -2.48
N ASP A 35 -13.49 -15.94 -1.67
CA ASP A 35 -12.12 -16.09 -2.17
C ASP A 35 -12.00 -17.23 -3.17
N ALA A 36 -12.61 -18.37 -2.84
CA ALA A 36 -12.58 -19.55 -3.69
C ALA A 36 -13.35 -19.33 -4.99
N TYR A 37 -14.52 -18.69 -4.91
CA TYR A 37 -15.28 -18.30 -6.09
C TYR A 37 -14.43 -17.45 -7.03
N ASP A 38 -13.86 -16.35 -6.51
CA ASP A 38 -13.12 -15.37 -7.31
C ASP A 38 -11.80 -15.92 -7.87
N LEU A 39 -11.08 -16.76 -7.12
CA LEU A 39 -9.83 -17.37 -7.57
C LEU A 39 -10.06 -18.47 -8.63
N PHE A 40 -11.08 -19.31 -8.47
CA PHE A 40 -11.22 -20.51 -9.31
C PHE A 40 -12.17 -20.33 -10.50
N CYS A 41 -13.08 -19.35 -10.49
CA CYS A 41 -13.96 -19.07 -11.63
C CYS A 41 -13.20 -18.68 -12.91
N ILE A 42 -11.97 -18.16 -12.79
CA ILE A 42 -11.13 -17.82 -13.95
C ILE A 42 -10.73 -19.05 -14.77
N SER A 43 -10.56 -20.20 -14.11
CA SER A 43 -10.22 -21.46 -14.79
C SER A 43 -11.35 -21.89 -15.74
N LEU A 44 -12.61 -21.69 -15.34
CA LEU A 44 -13.80 -21.98 -16.14
C LEU A 44 -13.85 -21.11 -17.40
N VAL A 45 -13.64 -19.79 -17.25
CA VAL A 45 -13.84 -18.85 -18.35
C VAL A 45 -12.60 -18.64 -19.23
N SER A 46 -11.38 -19.00 -18.81
CA SER A 46 -10.20 -18.67 -19.61
C SER A 46 -10.08 -19.42 -20.95
N LYS A 47 -10.76 -20.57 -21.11
CA LYS A 47 -10.91 -21.20 -22.45
C LYS A 47 -11.90 -20.44 -23.35
N LEU A 48 -12.99 -19.94 -22.75
CA LEU A 48 -13.96 -19.10 -23.44
C LEU A 48 -13.32 -17.79 -23.92
N LEU A 49 -12.48 -17.15 -23.09
CA LEU A 49 -11.69 -15.97 -23.49
C LEU A 49 -10.78 -16.24 -24.69
N GLY A 50 -10.13 -17.42 -24.72
CA GLY A 50 -9.32 -17.84 -25.88
C GLY A 50 -10.13 -17.91 -27.17
N ARG A 51 -11.33 -18.50 -27.09
CA ARG A 51 -12.22 -18.62 -28.25
C ARG A 51 -12.75 -17.28 -28.74
N ILE A 52 -13.16 -16.39 -27.84
CA ILE A 52 -13.76 -15.10 -28.23
C ILE A 52 -12.71 -14.16 -28.82
N TYR A 53 -11.54 -14.08 -28.19
CA TYR A 53 -10.58 -13.00 -28.47
C TYR A 53 -9.40 -13.41 -29.36
N TYR A 54 -9.15 -14.71 -29.54
CA TYR A 54 -7.94 -15.22 -30.22
C TYR A 54 -8.24 -16.30 -31.27
N THR A 55 -9.48 -16.45 -31.72
CA THR A 55 -9.80 -17.38 -32.82
C THR A 55 -9.56 -16.74 -34.18
N ASP A 56 -8.83 -17.45 -35.03
CA ASP A 56 -8.79 -17.21 -36.48
C ASP A 56 -9.81 -18.15 -37.16
N PRO A 57 -10.88 -17.64 -37.79
CA PRO A 57 -11.90 -18.46 -38.44
C PRO A 57 -11.40 -19.29 -39.62
N THR A 58 -10.20 -19.01 -40.14
CA THR A 58 -9.58 -19.76 -41.25
C THR A 58 -8.81 -20.99 -40.78
N HIS A 59 -8.54 -21.09 -39.47
CA HIS A 59 -7.80 -22.19 -38.88
C HIS A 59 -8.72 -23.39 -38.59
N LYS A 60 -8.15 -24.61 -38.60
CA LYS A 60 -8.91 -25.86 -38.41
C LYS A 60 -9.36 -26.10 -36.97
N ASP A 61 -8.68 -25.45 -36.02
CA ASP A 61 -8.92 -25.57 -34.59
C ASP A 61 -9.24 -24.21 -33.97
N PRO A 62 -10.14 -24.14 -32.97
CA PRO A 62 -10.56 -22.90 -32.34
C PRO A 62 -9.42 -22.22 -31.58
N GLY A 63 -9.53 -20.90 -31.41
CA GLY A 63 -8.52 -20.08 -30.75
C GLY A 63 -8.32 -20.42 -29.28
N THR A 64 -7.06 -20.33 -28.84
CA THR A 64 -6.65 -20.49 -27.44
C THR A 64 -5.88 -19.27 -26.98
N LEU A 65 -5.87 -18.99 -25.66
CA LEU A 65 -5.08 -17.89 -25.13
C LEU A 65 -3.59 -18.10 -25.42
N PRO A 66 -2.88 -17.10 -25.98
CA PRO A 66 -1.43 -17.16 -26.14
C PRO A 66 -0.72 -17.44 -24.81
N PRO A 67 0.43 -18.11 -24.78
CA PRO A 67 1.09 -18.55 -23.53
C PRO A 67 1.26 -17.46 -22.49
N ASN A 68 1.80 -16.30 -22.89
CA ASN A 68 2.01 -15.16 -21.99
C ASN A 68 0.70 -14.60 -21.43
N VAL A 69 -0.37 -14.64 -22.23
CA VAL A 69 -1.69 -14.17 -21.84
C VAL A 69 -2.38 -15.18 -20.93
N SER A 70 -2.34 -16.47 -21.26
CA SER A 70 -2.87 -17.55 -20.42
C SER A 70 -2.22 -17.55 -19.03
N ALA A 71 -0.89 -17.40 -19.01
CA ALA A 71 -0.12 -17.30 -17.78
C ALA A 71 -0.52 -16.06 -16.96
N ALA A 72 -0.69 -14.89 -17.59
CA ALA A 72 -1.13 -13.67 -16.91
C ALA A 72 -2.56 -13.80 -16.36
N VAL A 73 -3.52 -14.27 -17.16
CA VAL A 73 -4.93 -14.40 -16.76
C VAL A 73 -5.10 -15.37 -15.58
N ASN A 74 -4.39 -16.49 -15.59
CA ASN A 74 -4.49 -17.49 -14.52
C ASN A 74 -3.59 -17.14 -13.30
N GLY A 75 -2.47 -16.42 -13.50
CA GLY A 75 -1.46 -16.20 -12.48
C GLY A 75 -1.51 -14.84 -11.75
N VAL A 76 -1.99 -13.77 -12.39
CA VAL A 76 -1.86 -12.40 -11.84
C VAL A 76 -2.62 -12.19 -10.53
N ALA A 77 -3.78 -12.84 -10.37
CA ALA A 77 -4.53 -12.81 -9.11
C ALA A 77 -3.73 -13.43 -7.96
N LEU A 78 -2.97 -14.51 -8.22
CA LEU A 78 -2.12 -15.16 -7.22
C LEU A 78 -0.96 -14.25 -6.82
N CYS A 79 -0.37 -13.50 -7.76
CA CYS A 79 0.64 -12.47 -7.46
C CYS A 79 0.06 -11.39 -6.55
N GLY A 80 -1.17 -10.94 -6.83
CA GLY A 80 -1.91 -10.04 -5.96
C GLY A 80 -2.11 -10.63 -4.56
N THR A 81 -2.59 -11.88 -4.47
CA THR A 81 -2.83 -12.58 -3.20
C THR A 81 -1.57 -12.74 -2.37
N LEU A 82 -0.43 -13.07 -2.98
CA LEU A 82 0.85 -13.14 -2.29
C LEU A 82 1.22 -11.79 -1.65
N ALA A 83 1.15 -10.71 -2.43
CA ALA A 83 1.43 -9.37 -1.92
C ALA A 83 0.44 -8.95 -0.82
N GLY A 84 -0.83 -9.29 -0.98
CA GLY A 84 -1.89 -9.05 -0.01
C GLY A 84 -1.67 -9.81 1.30
N GLN A 85 -1.27 -11.08 1.27
CA GLN A 85 -1.01 -11.89 2.47
C GLN A 85 0.13 -11.33 3.33
N LEU A 86 1.20 -10.87 2.70
CA LEU A 86 2.31 -10.22 3.41
C LEU A 86 1.88 -8.88 3.99
N PHE A 87 1.20 -8.06 3.19
CA PHE A 87 0.76 -6.74 3.59
C PHE A 87 -0.28 -6.81 4.71
N PHE A 88 -1.43 -7.44 4.45
CA PHE A 88 -2.56 -7.54 5.37
C PHE A 88 -2.31 -8.48 6.55
N GLY A 89 -1.42 -9.47 6.42
CA GLY A 89 -0.98 -10.30 7.55
C GLY A 89 -0.31 -9.46 8.63
N TRP A 90 0.66 -8.63 8.25
CA TRP A 90 1.29 -7.66 9.15
C TRP A 90 0.34 -6.55 9.58
N LEU A 91 -0.50 -6.07 8.65
CA LEU A 91 -1.51 -5.06 8.92
C LEU A 91 -2.45 -5.52 10.04
N GLY A 92 -2.91 -6.77 9.98
CA GLY A 92 -3.80 -7.39 10.95
C GLY A 92 -3.26 -7.34 12.37
N ASP A 93 -1.97 -7.63 12.58
CA ASP A 93 -1.32 -7.55 13.90
C ASP A 93 -1.24 -6.11 14.41
N LYS A 94 -1.19 -5.14 13.49
CA LYS A 94 -1.08 -3.72 13.83
C LYS A 94 -2.40 -2.99 14.07
N LEU A 95 -3.47 -3.16 13.28
CA LEU A 95 -4.76 -2.47 13.53
C LEU A 95 -5.91 -3.28 14.09
N GLY A 96 -5.74 -4.58 14.22
CA GLY A 96 -6.81 -5.46 14.67
C GLY A 96 -7.48 -6.14 13.50
N ARG A 97 -8.10 -7.27 13.80
CA ARG A 97 -8.54 -8.21 12.77
C ARG A 97 -9.74 -7.64 12.04
N LYS A 98 -10.69 -7.04 12.77
CA LYS A 98 -11.94 -6.50 12.21
C LYS A 98 -11.71 -5.35 11.24
N SER A 99 -10.88 -4.36 11.60
CA SER A 99 -10.70 -3.15 10.80
C SER A 99 -10.03 -3.45 9.46
N VAL A 100 -8.96 -4.25 9.47
CA VAL A 100 -8.25 -4.66 8.26
C VAL A 100 -9.14 -5.46 7.32
N TYR A 101 -9.95 -6.34 7.90
CA TYR A 101 -10.86 -7.19 7.16
C TYR A 101 -11.96 -6.40 6.42
N GLY A 102 -12.38 -5.26 6.96
CA GLY A 102 -13.30 -4.37 6.25
C GLY A 102 -12.71 -3.81 4.94
N PHE A 103 -11.42 -3.43 4.97
CA PHE A 103 -10.73 -2.91 3.78
C PHE A 103 -10.55 -3.96 2.68
N THR A 104 -10.20 -5.20 3.06
CA THR A 104 -9.98 -6.29 2.10
C THR A 104 -11.25 -6.62 1.34
N LEU A 105 -12.40 -6.69 2.03
CA LEU A 105 -13.69 -6.99 1.40
C LEU A 105 -14.22 -5.87 0.50
N ILE A 106 -14.05 -4.60 0.87
CA ILE A 106 -14.41 -3.48 -0.01
C ILE A 106 -13.61 -3.55 -1.31
N LEU A 107 -12.31 -3.82 -1.20
CA LEU A 107 -11.45 -3.98 -2.37
C LEU A 107 -11.92 -5.15 -3.25
N MET A 108 -12.28 -6.29 -2.66
CA MET A 108 -12.81 -7.44 -3.40
C MET A 108 -14.13 -7.11 -4.13
N VAL A 109 -15.08 -6.45 -3.45
CA VAL A 109 -16.35 -6.02 -4.05
C VAL A 109 -16.12 -5.13 -5.28
N LEU A 110 -15.28 -4.10 -5.14
CA LEU A 110 -15.00 -3.16 -6.22
C LEU A 110 -14.27 -3.84 -7.38
N CYS A 111 -13.26 -4.66 -7.09
CA CYS A 111 -12.47 -5.33 -8.11
C CYS A 111 -13.21 -6.48 -8.80
N SER A 112 -14.17 -7.14 -8.14
CA SER A 112 -15.02 -8.18 -8.74
C SER A 112 -15.93 -7.57 -9.82
N VAL A 113 -16.59 -6.45 -9.52
CA VAL A 113 -17.37 -5.68 -10.51
C VAL A 113 -16.48 -5.17 -11.64
N ALA A 114 -15.36 -4.55 -11.28
CA ALA A 114 -14.44 -3.99 -12.27
C ALA A 114 -13.84 -5.06 -13.20
N SER A 115 -13.64 -6.29 -12.71
CA SER A 115 -13.16 -7.42 -13.52
C SER A 115 -14.14 -7.79 -14.63
N GLY A 116 -15.46 -7.75 -14.39
CA GLY A 116 -16.46 -7.98 -15.43
C GLY A 116 -16.71 -6.77 -16.34
N LEU A 117 -16.47 -5.56 -15.82
CA LEU A 117 -16.52 -4.30 -16.59
C LEU A 117 -15.21 -3.97 -17.31
N SER A 118 -14.28 -4.94 -17.43
CA SER A 118 -12.99 -4.72 -18.08
C SER A 118 -13.18 -4.14 -19.49
N PHE A 119 -12.55 -3.00 -19.75
CA PHE A 119 -12.78 -2.14 -20.90
C PHE A 119 -11.67 -2.24 -21.95
N GLY A 120 -12.01 -1.89 -23.19
CA GLY A 120 -11.11 -1.88 -24.34
C GLY A 120 -11.81 -2.35 -25.62
N SER A 121 -11.42 -1.79 -26.77
CA SER A 121 -11.92 -2.20 -28.09
C SER A 121 -11.07 -3.29 -28.76
N THR A 122 -9.96 -3.69 -28.12
CA THR A 122 -9.05 -4.72 -28.64
C THR A 122 -8.90 -5.87 -27.64
N PRO A 123 -8.64 -7.12 -28.11
CA PRO A 123 -8.32 -8.26 -27.24
C PRO A 123 -7.26 -7.95 -26.18
N LYS A 124 -6.20 -7.23 -26.56
CA LYS A 124 -5.13 -6.83 -25.64
C LYS A 124 -5.61 -5.86 -24.57
N GLY A 125 -6.48 -4.90 -24.93
CA GLY A 125 -7.05 -3.93 -23.99
C GLY A 125 -7.94 -4.60 -22.93
N VAL A 126 -8.87 -5.45 -23.35
CA VAL A 126 -9.80 -6.15 -22.45
C VAL A 126 -9.04 -7.07 -21.49
N ILE A 127 -8.08 -7.84 -22.01
CA ILE A 127 -7.28 -8.75 -21.19
C ILE A 127 -6.36 -8.01 -20.23
N ALA A 128 -5.75 -6.89 -20.65
CA ALA A 128 -4.88 -6.10 -19.77
C ALA A 128 -5.66 -5.47 -18.61
N THR A 129 -6.83 -4.89 -18.88
CA THR A 129 -7.68 -4.30 -17.83
C THR A 129 -8.26 -5.37 -16.91
N LEU A 130 -8.64 -6.53 -17.45
CA LEU A 130 -9.02 -7.70 -16.65
C LEU A 130 -7.88 -8.13 -15.72
N CYS A 131 -6.65 -8.25 -16.23
CA CYS A 131 -5.48 -8.64 -15.41
C CYS A 131 -5.19 -7.61 -14.31
N PHE A 132 -5.34 -6.31 -14.61
CA PHE A 132 -5.18 -5.24 -13.63
C PHE A 132 -6.18 -5.37 -12.47
N PHE A 133 -7.48 -5.53 -12.76
CA PHE A 133 -8.49 -5.70 -11.71
C PHE A 133 -8.34 -7.01 -10.96
N ARG A 134 -7.93 -8.09 -11.63
CA ARG A 134 -7.66 -9.38 -10.99
C ARG A 134 -6.45 -9.35 -10.06
N PHE A 135 -5.43 -8.54 -10.35
CA PHE A 135 -4.32 -8.31 -9.41
C PHE A 135 -4.84 -7.72 -8.09
N TRP A 136 -5.62 -6.64 -8.17
CA TRP A 136 -6.15 -5.95 -6.98
C TRP A 136 -7.22 -6.76 -6.24
N LEU A 137 -8.05 -7.50 -6.98
CA LEU A 137 -8.95 -8.52 -6.40
C LEU A 137 -8.14 -9.53 -5.59
N GLY A 138 -7.07 -10.07 -6.20
CA GLY A 138 -6.13 -10.97 -5.55
C GLY A 138 -5.51 -10.37 -4.29
N PHE A 139 -5.10 -9.10 -4.35
CA PHE A 139 -4.56 -8.37 -3.19
C PHE A 139 -5.54 -8.30 -2.03
N GLY A 140 -6.83 -8.04 -2.30
CA GLY A 140 -7.90 -8.10 -1.30
C GLY A 140 -8.05 -9.50 -0.68
N ILE A 141 -8.17 -10.53 -1.53
CA ILE A 141 -8.25 -11.94 -1.10
C ILE A 141 -7.06 -12.32 -0.21
N GLY A 142 -5.87 -11.78 -0.49
CA GLY A 142 -4.67 -12.06 0.29
C GLY A 142 -4.79 -11.70 1.77
N GLY A 143 -5.58 -10.70 2.12
CA GLY A 143 -5.80 -10.34 3.53
C GLY A 143 -6.80 -11.24 4.25
N ASP A 144 -7.74 -11.88 3.54
CA ASP A 144 -8.73 -12.75 4.17
C ASP A 144 -8.06 -13.98 4.83
N TYR A 145 -7.05 -14.57 4.17
CA TYR A 145 -6.33 -15.75 4.67
C TYR A 145 -5.82 -15.62 6.12
N PRO A 146 -4.88 -14.70 6.43
CA PRO A 146 -4.36 -14.55 7.80
C PRO A 146 -5.40 -14.05 8.79
N LEU A 147 -6.37 -13.22 8.36
CA LEU A 147 -7.35 -12.62 9.25
C LEU A 147 -8.45 -13.60 9.66
N SER A 148 -9.00 -14.37 8.72
CA SER A 148 -10.04 -15.36 9.02
C SER A 148 -9.52 -16.50 9.88
N ALA A 149 -8.30 -16.97 9.62
CA ALA A 149 -7.68 -18.02 10.42
C ALA A 149 -7.46 -17.54 11.87
N THR A 150 -6.90 -16.34 12.03
CA THR A 150 -6.61 -15.76 13.35
C THR A 150 -7.89 -15.49 14.13
N ILE A 151 -8.90 -14.86 13.52
CA ILE A 151 -10.20 -14.61 14.16
C ILE A 151 -10.78 -15.92 14.70
N MET A 152 -10.89 -16.95 13.85
CA MET A 152 -11.52 -18.20 14.27
C MET A 152 -10.70 -18.93 15.36
N SER A 153 -9.37 -18.93 15.24
CA SER A 153 -8.49 -19.51 16.26
C SER A 153 -8.63 -18.85 17.62
N GLU A 154 -8.88 -17.54 17.63
CA GLU A 154 -8.97 -16.73 18.84
C GLU A 154 -10.36 -16.76 19.48
N TYR A 155 -11.43 -17.07 18.72
CA TYR A 155 -12.80 -17.27 19.24
C TYR A 155 -13.11 -18.70 19.67
N ALA A 156 -12.32 -19.69 19.25
CA ALA A 156 -12.59 -21.09 19.56
C ALA A 156 -11.99 -21.56 20.90
N ASN A 157 -12.71 -22.45 21.58
CA ASN A 157 -12.22 -23.15 22.76
C ASN A 157 -11.11 -24.15 22.41
N LYS A 158 -10.37 -24.62 23.42
CA LYS A 158 -9.21 -25.52 23.23
C LYS A 158 -9.54 -26.92 22.66
N LYS A 159 -10.78 -27.39 22.81
CA LYS A 159 -11.19 -28.77 22.46
C LYS A 159 -11.64 -28.89 21.00
N THR A 160 -12.32 -27.88 20.47
CA THR A 160 -12.93 -27.90 19.12
C THR A 160 -12.33 -26.86 18.17
N ARG A 161 -11.18 -26.27 18.53
CA ARG A 161 -10.50 -25.23 17.73
C ARG A 161 -10.21 -25.69 16.31
N GLY A 162 -9.72 -26.92 16.16
CA GLY A 162 -9.31 -27.45 14.87
C GLY A 162 -10.50 -27.60 13.95
N ALA A 163 -11.58 -28.19 14.44
CA ALA A 163 -12.81 -28.35 13.70
C ALA A 163 -13.41 -27.01 13.27
N PHE A 164 -13.31 -25.97 14.10
CA PHE A 164 -13.88 -24.65 13.78
C PHE A 164 -13.08 -23.93 12.70
N ILE A 165 -11.76 -23.90 12.81
CA ILE A 165 -10.89 -23.32 11.77
C ILE A 165 -11.02 -24.13 10.47
N ALA A 166 -11.08 -25.46 10.57
CA ALA A 166 -11.32 -26.34 9.42
C ALA A 166 -12.69 -26.07 8.77
N ALA A 167 -13.75 -25.80 9.53
CA ALA A 167 -15.08 -25.53 9.00
C ALA A 167 -15.14 -24.18 8.27
N VAL A 168 -14.44 -23.16 8.77
CA VAL A 168 -14.26 -21.88 8.07
C VAL A 168 -13.55 -22.10 6.72
N PHE A 169 -12.48 -22.89 6.72
CA PHE A 169 -11.75 -23.18 5.48
C PHE A 169 -12.52 -24.09 4.52
N ALA A 170 -13.34 -25.02 5.04
CA ALA A 170 -14.19 -25.92 4.26
C ALA A 170 -15.16 -25.17 3.33
N MET A 171 -15.51 -23.93 3.66
CA MET A 171 -16.30 -23.06 2.80
C MET A 171 -15.64 -22.77 1.44
N GLN A 172 -14.31 -22.94 1.32
CA GLN A 172 -13.61 -22.93 0.04
C GLN A 172 -14.19 -23.96 -0.94
N GLY A 173 -14.52 -25.17 -0.47
CA GLY A 173 -15.13 -26.22 -1.32
C GLY A 173 -16.50 -25.80 -1.86
N PHE A 174 -17.32 -25.16 -1.03
CA PHE A 174 -18.61 -24.62 -1.47
C PHE A 174 -18.45 -23.45 -2.43
N GLY A 175 -17.46 -22.58 -2.23
CA GLY A 175 -17.17 -21.48 -3.16
C GLY A 175 -16.75 -21.97 -4.55
N ILE A 176 -15.90 -23.01 -4.62
CA ILE A 176 -15.53 -23.68 -5.88
C ILE A 176 -16.78 -24.24 -6.57
N LEU A 177 -17.59 -25.01 -5.83
CA LEU A 177 -18.83 -25.59 -6.36
C LEU A 177 -19.78 -24.49 -6.84
N PHE A 178 -19.96 -23.42 -6.07
CA PHE A 178 -20.82 -22.32 -6.44
C PHE A 178 -20.36 -21.62 -7.71
N GLY A 179 -19.04 -21.45 -7.90
CA GLY A 179 -18.45 -20.98 -9.16
C GLY A 179 -18.86 -21.84 -10.35
N THR A 180 -18.79 -23.16 -10.20
CA THR A 180 -19.22 -24.11 -11.25
C THR A 180 -20.73 -24.09 -11.49
N ILE A 181 -21.55 -23.91 -10.44
CA ILE A 181 -23.01 -23.81 -10.54
C ILE A 181 -23.41 -22.54 -11.29
N VAL A 182 -22.83 -21.38 -10.92
CA VAL A 182 -23.09 -20.11 -11.63
C VAL A 182 -22.69 -20.25 -13.11
N ALA A 183 -21.52 -20.82 -13.40
CA ALA A 183 -21.10 -21.06 -14.78
C ALA A 183 -22.05 -22.01 -15.52
N LEU A 184 -22.55 -23.07 -14.88
CA LEU A 184 -23.53 -24.00 -15.46
C LEU A 184 -24.86 -23.31 -15.76
N LEU A 185 -25.40 -22.52 -14.82
CA LEU A 185 -26.67 -21.81 -14.99
C LEU A 185 -26.57 -20.76 -16.10
N VAL A 186 -25.52 -19.94 -16.10
CA VAL A 186 -25.33 -18.90 -17.12
C VAL A 186 -25.08 -19.54 -18.49
N SER A 187 -24.22 -20.56 -18.59
CA SER A 187 -23.97 -21.24 -19.88
C SER A 187 -25.19 -22.01 -20.39
N ALA A 188 -25.99 -22.65 -19.52
CA ALA A 188 -27.23 -23.31 -19.92
C ALA A 188 -28.28 -22.31 -20.44
N ALA A 189 -28.46 -21.18 -19.74
CA ALA A 189 -29.38 -20.13 -20.15
C ALA A 189 -29.01 -19.56 -21.51
N PHE A 190 -27.74 -19.21 -21.73
CA PHE A 190 -27.28 -18.65 -22.99
C PHE A 190 -27.24 -19.68 -24.12
N ARG A 191 -26.94 -20.96 -23.83
CA ARG A 191 -27.02 -22.04 -24.83
C ARG A 191 -28.45 -22.25 -25.32
N ASN A 192 -29.43 -22.16 -24.43
CA ASN A 192 -30.85 -22.33 -24.80
C ASN A 192 -31.40 -21.10 -25.54
N ALA A 193 -30.98 -19.90 -25.13
CA ALA A 193 -31.39 -18.65 -25.78
C ALA A 193 -30.71 -18.41 -27.13
N TYR A 194 -29.45 -18.84 -27.28
CA TYR A 194 -28.62 -18.63 -28.48
C TYR A 194 -27.98 -19.95 -28.94
N PRO A 195 -28.75 -20.86 -29.58
CA PRO A 195 -28.21 -22.10 -30.13
C PRO A 195 -27.17 -21.83 -31.22
N ALA A 196 -26.03 -22.51 -31.15
CA ALA A 196 -24.90 -22.32 -32.08
C ALA A 196 -24.36 -23.66 -32.62
N PRO A 197 -23.98 -23.74 -33.91
CA PRO A 197 -23.37 -24.93 -34.51
C PRO A 197 -21.98 -25.21 -33.94
N SER A 198 -21.46 -26.43 -34.14
CA SER A 198 -20.10 -26.75 -33.69
C SER A 198 -19.05 -26.00 -34.51
N TYR A 199 -17.84 -25.82 -33.95
CA TYR A 199 -16.76 -25.12 -34.67
C TYR A 199 -16.36 -25.82 -35.98
N ALA A 200 -16.45 -27.14 -36.03
CA ALA A 200 -16.17 -27.92 -37.23
C ALA A 200 -17.22 -27.71 -38.35
N ASP A 201 -18.46 -27.40 -37.98
CA ASP A 201 -19.54 -27.16 -38.95
C ASP A 201 -19.53 -25.71 -39.44
N ASP A 202 -19.38 -24.76 -38.52
CA ASP A 202 -19.26 -23.33 -38.84
C ASP A 202 -18.35 -22.62 -37.81
N PRO A 203 -17.08 -22.34 -38.17
CA PRO A 203 -16.14 -21.64 -37.31
C PRO A 203 -16.60 -20.26 -36.84
N ARG A 204 -17.37 -19.53 -37.67
CA ARG A 204 -17.86 -18.19 -37.33
C ARG A 204 -19.14 -18.26 -36.51
N GLY A 205 -20.08 -19.11 -36.92
CA GLY A 205 -21.35 -19.34 -36.20
C GLY A 205 -21.16 -19.99 -34.82
N SER A 206 -20.05 -20.70 -34.60
CA SER A 206 -19.68 -21.26 -33.30
C SER A 206 -19.30 -20.21 -32.24
N LEU A 207 -19.10 -18.94 -32.62
CA LEU A 207 -18.67 -17.83 -31.77
C LEU A 207 -19.79 -16.78 -31.65
N VAL A 208 -20.87 -17.12 -30.93
CA VAL A 208 -21.98 -16.19 -30.71
C VAL A 208 -21.50 -14.92 -29.99
N PRO A 209 -21.85 -13.70 -30.45
CA PRO A 209 -21.45 -12.45 -29.79
C PRO A 209 -21.81 -12.40 -28.31
N GLU A 210 -22.93 -13.02 -27.94
CA GLU A 210 -23.45 -13.04 -26.58
C GLU A 210 -22.59 -13.87 -25.61
N ALA A 211 -21.67 -14.70 -26.13
CA ALA A 211 -20.69 -15.42 -25.32
C ALA A 211 -19.76 -14.46 -24.53
N ASP A 212 -19.60 -13.21 -24.97
CA ASP A 212 -18.85 -12.20 -24.21
C ASP A 212 -19.53 -11.83 -22.90
N TYR A 213 -20.86 -11.77 -22.86
CA TYR A 213 -21.59 -11.48 -21.63
C TYR A 213 -21.48 -12.62 -20.61
N VAL A 214 -21.35 -13.87 -21.07
CA VAL A 214 -21.30 -15.06 -20.21
C VAL A 214 -20.15 -14.99 -19.21
N TRP A 215 -18.92 -14.76 -19.66
CA TRP A 215 -17.78 -14.70 -18.75
C TRP A 215 -17.82 -13.47 -17.84
N ARG A 216 -18.32 -12.33 -18.34
CA ARG A 216 -18.46 -11.10 -17.54
C ARG A 216 -19.43 -11.30 -16.38
N ILE A 217 -20.59 -11.90 -16.65
CA ILE A 217 -21.60 -12.21 -15.63
C ILE A 217 -21.02 -13.16 -14.58
N ILE A 218 -20.32 -14.22 -15.02
CA ILE A 218 -19.67 -15.17 -14.11
C ILE A 218 -18.66 -14.45 -13.20
N LEU A 219 -17.82 -13.55 -13.72
CA LEU A 219 -16.87 -12.82 -12.87
C LEU A 219 -17.57 -11.82 -11.93
N MET A 220 -18.57 -11.06 -12.41
CA MET A 220 -19.26 -10.05 -11.60
C MET A 220 -20.08 -10.65 -10.46
N PHE A 221 -20.57 -11.87 -10.61
CA PHE A 221 -21.41 -12.50 -9.60
C PHE A 221 -20.68 -12.68 -8.24
N GLY A 222 -19.35 -12.61 -8.23
CA GLY A 222 -18.53 -12.59 -7.01
C GLY A 222 -18.86 -11.42 -6.06
N ILE A 223 -19.44 -10.33 -6.55
CA ILE A 223 -19.89 -9.21 -5.70
C ILE A 223 -20.90 -9.63 -4.63
N ILE A 224 -21.82 -10.54 -4.96
CA ILE A 224 -22.94 -10.90 -4.09
C ILE A 224 -22.44 -11.53 -2.78
N PRO A 225 -21.64 -12.62 -2.82
CA PRO A 225 -21.11 -13.19 -1.59
C PRO A 225 -20.12 -12.24 -0.89
N ALA A 226 -19.33 -11.44 -1.63
CA ALA A 226 -18.40 -10.47 -1.03
C ALA A 226 -19.11 -9.37 -0.22
N ALA A 227 -20.14 -8.75 -0.80
CA ALA A 227 -20.91 -7.68 -0.16
C ALA A 227 -21.71 -8.19 1.05
N LEU A 228 -22.26 -9.39 0.93
CA LEU A 228 -22.97 -10.05 2.04
C LEU A 228 -22.04 -10.37 3.20
N THR A 229 -20.83 -10.85 2.89
CA THR A 229 -19.78 -11.09 3.88
C THR A 229 -19.39 -9.79 4.57
N TYR A 230 -19.21 -8.69 3.82
CA TYR A 230 -18.88 -7.38 4.40
C TYR A 230 -19.93 -6.93 5.43
N TYR A 231 -21.20 -7.01 5.06
CA TYR A 231 -22.30 -6.60 5.92
C TYR A 231 -22.34 -7.36 7.26
N TRP A 232 -22.28 -8.70 7.23
CA TRP A 232 -22.37 -9.49 8.45
C TRP A 232 -21.10 -9.44 9.29
N ARG A 233 -19.94 -9.32 8.64
CA ARG A 233 -18.65 -9.34 9.34
C ARG A 233 -18.36 -8.04 10.08
N MET A 234 -18.82 -6.89 9.57
CA MET A 234 -18.71 -5.61 10.28
C MET A 234 -19.55 -5.55 11.57
N LYS A 235 -20.50 -6.47 11.75
CA LYS A 235 -21.30 -6.59 12.98
C LYS A 235 -20.65 -7.44 14.07
N MET A 236 -19.59 -8.19 13.77
CA MET A 236 -18.90 -8.97 14.79
C MET A 236 -17.98 -8.07 15.64
N PRO A 237 -17.82 -8.34 16.95
CA PRO A 237 -16.84 -7.67 17.80
C PRO A 237 -15.40 -8.07 17.42
N GLU A 238 -14.41 -7.36 17.98
CA GLU A 238 -12.99 -7.71 17.81
C GLU A 238 -12.65 -8.91 18.72
N THR A 239 -11.59 -9.67 18.38
CA THR A 239 -11.23 -10.86 19.13
C THR A 239 -10.80 -10.52 20.57
N ALA A 240 -11.17 -11.37 21.53
CA ALA A 240 -10.87 -11.16 22.94
C ALA A 240 -9.36 -11.15 23.21
N ARG A 241 -8.61 -12.03 22.55
CA ARG A 241 -7.16 -12.15 22.68
C ARG A 241 -6.43 -10.91 22.14
N TYR A 242 -6.85 -10.39 20.98
CA TYR A 242 -6.31 -9.13 20.49
C TYR A 242 -6.66 -7.98 21.42
N THR A 243 -7.93 -7.86 21.84
CA THR A 243 -8.39 -6.75 22.68
C THR A 243 -7.72 -6.76 24.06
N ALA A 244 -7.56 -7.94 24.68
CA ALA A 244 -6.93 -8.08 25.98
C ALA A 244 -5.39 -7.95 25.93
N LEU A 245 -4.72 -8.69 25.05
CA LEU A 245 -3.25 -8.81 25.07
C LEU A 245 -2.54 -7.75 24.21
N ILE A 246 -3.17 -7.28 23.13
CA ILE A 246 -2.54 -6.35 22.17
C ILE A 246 -3.09 -4.94 22.34
N ALA A 247 -4.42 -4.77 22.35
CA ALA A 247 -5.04 -3.46 22.58
C ALA A 247 -5.00 -3.05 24.07
N ARG A 248 -4.53 -3.95 24.95
CA ARG A 248 -4.40 -3.77 26.40
C ARG A 248 -5.69 -3.27 27.05
N ASN A 249 -6.83 -3.77 26.58
CA ASN A 249 -8.16 -3.40 27.04
C ASN A 249 -8.93 -4.63 27.53
N THR A 250 -8.50 -5.16 28.66
CA THR A 250 -9.12 -6.31 29.36
C THR A 250 -10.61 -6.06 29.63
N LYS A 251 -10.99 -4.85 30.05
CA LYS A 251 -12.40 -4.48 30.31
C LYS A 251 -13.28 -4.63 29.07
N GLN A 252 -12.84 -4.11 27.92
CA GLN A 252 -13.58 -4.27 26.67
C GLN A 252 -13.61 -5.73 26.22
N ALA A 253 -12.50 -6.46 26.35
CA ALA A 253 -12.46 -7.89 26.02
C ALA A 253 -13.45 -8.70 26.88
N THR A 254 -13.52 -8.41 28.19
CA THR A 254 -14.46 -9.02 29.13
C THR A 254 -15.90 -8.66 28.79
N ALA A 255 -16.20 -7.40 28.49
CA ALA A 255 -17.55 -6.95 28.13
C ALA A 255 -18.03 -7.56 26.79
N ASP A 256 -17.16 -7.61 25.78
CA ASP A 256 -17.48 -8.20 24.48
C ASP A 256 -17.64 -9.72 24.60
N MET A 257 -16.80 -10.39 25.41
CA MET A 257 -16.94 -11.83 25.65
C MET A 257 -18.12 -12.17 26.55
N ALA A 258 -18.49 -11.33 27.51
CA ALA A 258 -19.69 -11.55 28.32
C ALA A 258 -20.96 -11.52 27.45
N LYS A 259 -21.02 -10.61 26.47
CA LYS A 259 -22.09 -10.56 25.46
C LYS A 259 -22.09 -11.78 24.54
N VAL A 260 -20.91 -12.19 24.08
CA VAL A 260 -20.74 -13.31 23.15
C VAL A 260 -21.01 -14.68 23.79
N LEU A 261 -20.52 -14.88 25.01
CA LEU A 261 -20.67 -16.13 25.77
C LEU A 261 -21.96 -16.19 26.59
N GLN A 262 -22.73 -15.08 26.64
CA GLN A 262 -23.93 -14.93 27.48
C GLN A 262 -23.68 -15.34 28.94
N LYS A 263 -22.53 -14.96 29.47
CA LYS A 263 -22.08 -15.32 30.82
C LYS A 263 -21.36 -14.13 31.44
N GLU A 264 -21.68 -13.81 32.68
CA GLU A 264 -20.91 -12.81 33.44
C GLU A 264 -19.51 -13.36 33.72
N ILE A 265 -18.50 -12.57 33.36
CA ILE A 265 -17.09 -12.86 33.57
C ILE A 265 -16.61 -11.86 34.62
N ALA A 266 -16.17 -12.34 35.77
CA ALA A 266 -15.66 -11.49 36.84
C ALA A 266 -14.40 -10.74 36.37
N GLU A 267 -14.33 -9.45 36.68
CA GLU A 267 -13.12 -8.64 36.44
C GLU A 267 -12.01 -9.09 37.39
N GLU A 268 -10.78 -9.21 36.89
CA GLU A 268 -9.59 -9.53 37.70
C GLU A 268 -8.96 -8.26 38.28
N ASP A 269 -8.20 -8.42 39.37
CA ASP A 269 -7.40 -7.35 39.96
C ASP A 269 -6.44 -6.71 38.93
N GLU A 270 -6.35 -5.37 38.94
CA GLU A 270 -5.56 -4.60 37.96
C GLU A 270 -4.07 -5.01 37.93
N GLU A 271 -3.53 -5.45 39.07
CA GLU A 271 -2.15 -5.92 39.21
C GLU A 271 -1.88 -7.21 38.40
N VAL A 272 -2.80 -8.18 38.47
CA VAL A 272 -2.72 -9.46 37.73
C VAL A 272 -2.86 -9.20 36.23
N GLN A 273 -3.72 -8.24 35.86
CA GLN A 273 -3.88 -7.81 34.47
C GLN A 273 -2.59 -7.19 33.91
N ARG A 274 -1.93 -6.31 34.68
CA ARG A 274 -0.65 -5.69 34.28
C ARG A 274 0.46 -6.73 34.11
N GLN A 275 0.59 -7.67 35.04
CA GLN A 275 1.61 -8.73 34.98
C GLN A 275 1.44 -9.64 33.76
N ALA A 276 0.21 -10.06 33.44
CA ALA A 276 -0.08 -10.88 32.27
C ALA A 276 0.18 -10.16 30.94
N VAL A 277 -0.07 -8.84 30.88
CA VAL A 277 0.20 -8.01 29.69
C VAL A 277 1.71 -7.73 29.54
N ALA A 278 2.43 -7.50 30.64
CA ALA A 278 3.87 -7.22 30.63
C ALA A 278 4.73 -8.44 30.25
N ALA A 279 4.28 -9.66 30.59
CA ALA A 279 4.98 -10.90 30.24
C ALA A 279 5.07 -11.14 28.72
N GLY A 280 4.12 -10.60 27.93
CA GLY A 280 4.05 -10.81 26.47
C GLY A 280 5.04 -10.01 25.62
N ASP A 281 5.74 -9.00 26.17
CA ASP A 281 6.24 -7.87 25.36
C ASP A 281 7.74 -7.86 24.97
N LYS A 282 8.44 -9.00 25.05
CA LYS A 282 9.92 -8.98 25.06
C LYS A 282 10.64 -9.03 23.70
N TRP A 283 10.00 -9.35 22.55
CA TRP A 283 10.75 -9.57 21.28
C TRP A 283 9.94 -9.49 19.95
N GLY A 284 10.58 -9.06 18.85
CA GLY A 284 9.99 -8.94 17.51
C GLY A 284 10.27 -10.10 16.55
N LEU A 285 9.72 -10.06 15.32
CA LEU A 285 9.80 -11.13 14.31
C LEU A 285 11.25 -11.51 13.90
N PHE A 286 12.16 -10.55 13.80
CA PHE A 286 13.56 -10.80 13.41
C PHE A 286 14.51 -10.92 14.61
N SER A 287 13.97 -11.09 15.81
CA SER A 287 14.79 -11.25 17.01
C SER A 287 15.46 -12.63 17.07
N PRO A 288 16.66 -12.75 17.65
CA PRO A 288 17.30 -14.04 17.93
C PRO A 288 16.39 -14.98 18.74
N GLN A 289 15.58 -14.43 19.65
CA GLN A 289 14.60 -15.15 20.45
C GLN A 289 13.50 -15.78 19.59
N PHE A 290 12.95 -15.04 18.62
CA PHE A 290 11.96 -15.60 17.69
C PHE A 290 12.56 -16.69 16.81
N VAL A 291 13.75 -16.46 16.24
CA VAL A 291 14.41 -17.46 15.37
C VAL A 291 14.66 -18.76 16.14
N ARG A 292 15.14 -18.66 17.40
CA ARG A 292 15.39 -19.83 18.25
C ARG A 292 14.10 -20.56 18.67
N ARG A 293 13.01 -19.84 18.93
CA ARG A 293 11.75 -20.43 19.46
C ARG A 293 10.77 -20.88 18.37
N HIS A 294 10.69 -20.15 17.25
CA HIS A 294 9.67 -20.31 16.20
C HIS A 294 10.25 -20.35 14.77
N GLY A 295 11.56 -20.14 14.57
CA GLY A 295 12.17 -20.15 13.23
C GLY A 295 11.98 -21.47 12.49
N LEU A 296 12.16 -22.60 13.18
CA LEU A 296 11.90 -23.93 12.60
C LEU A 296 10.41 -24.13 12.27
N HIS A 297 9.51 -23.66 13.14
CA HIS A 297 8.06 -23.75 12.92
C HIS A 297 7.63 -22.95 11.69
N LEU A 298 8.19 -21.75 11.50
CA LEU A 298 7.92 -20.92 10.32
C LEU A 298 8.47 -21.56 9.04
N LEU A 299 9.65 -22.17 9.09
CA LEU A 299 10.19 -22.93 7.96
C LEU A 299 9.30 -24.13 7.61
N ALA A 300 8.82 -24.87 8.62
CA ALA A 300 7.92 -26.00 8.42
C ALA A 300 6.60 -25.56 7.74
N THR A 301 5.92 -24.55 8.29
CA THR A 301 4.64 -24.09 7.75
C THR A 301 4.76 -23.51 6.35
N THR A 302 5.79 -22.68 6.10
CA THR A 302 6.04 -22.08 4.78
C THR A 302 6.37 -23.12 3.72
N SER A 303 7.26 -24.07 4.02
CA SER A 303 7.66 -25.09 3.06
C SER A 303 6.55 -26.08 2.72
N THR A 304 5.77 -26.53 3.72
CA THR A 304 4.65 -27.44 3.46
C THR A 304 3.53 -26.78 2.64
N TRP A 305 3.24 -25.50 2.89
CA TRP A 305 2.22 -24.78 2.12
C TRP A 305 2.71 -24.46 0.70
N PHE A 306 3.96 -24.06 0.53
CA PHE A 306 4.57 -23.86 -0.78
C PHE A 306 4.48 -25.11 -1.65
N LEU A 307 4.87 -26.27 -1.12
CA LEU A 307 4.88 -27.54 -1.86
C LEU A 307 3.46 -28.03 -2.18
N LEU A 308 2.53 -27.87 -1.24
CA LEU A 308 1.12 -28.16 -1.47
C LEU A 308 0.56 -27.31 -2.61
N ASP A 309 0.74 -25.99 -2.56
CA ASP A 309 0.08 -25.07 -3.50
C ASP A 309 0.60 -25.28 -4.93
N ILE A 310 1.86 -25.71 -5.12
CA ILE A 310 2.36 -26.17 -6.43
C ILE A 310 1.44 -27.29 -6.96
N ALA A 311 1.22 -28.34 -6.18
CA ALA A 311 0.42 -29.48 -6.61
C ALA A 311 -1.07 -29.17 -6.70
N PHE A 312 -1.63 -28.46 -5.72
CA PHE A 312 -3.06 -28.17 -5.62
C PHE A 312 -3.52 -27.17 -6.68
N TYR A 313 -2.81 -26.06 -6.88
CA TYR A 313 -3.19 -25.06 -7.89
C TYR A 313 -2.88 -25.53 -9.32
N SER A 314 -1.81 -26.29 -9.54
CA SER A 314 -1.57 -26.87 -10.88
C SER A 314 -2.71 -27.78 -11.31
N GLN A 315 -3.27 -28.57 -10.39
CA GLN A 315 -4.42 -29.43 -10.68
C GLN A 315 -5.72 -28.65 -10.85
N ASN A 316 -5.99 -27.64 -10.01
CA ASN A 316 -7.23 -26.85 -10.11
C ASN A 316 -7.25 -25.94 -11.36
N LEU A 317 -6.19 -25.15 -11.58
CA LEU A 317 -6.16 -24.13 -12.65
C LEU A 317 -6.16 -24.75 -14.04
N PHE A 318 -5.50 -25.90 -14.20
CA PHE A 318 -5.36 -26.61 -15.48
C PHE A 318 -6.25 -27.85 -15.57
N GLN A 319 -7.24 -27.97 -14.68
CA GLN A 319 -8.14 -29.12 -14.61
C GLN A 319 -8.84 -29.37 -15.96
N LYS A 320 -9.30 -28.31 -16.61
CA LYS A 320 -9.93 -28.37 -17.94
C LYS A 320 -8.99 -28.89 -19.04
N ASP A 321 -7.70 -28.61 -18.94
CA ASP A 321 -6.69 -29.00 -19.92
C ASP A 321 -6.33 -30.47 -19.72
N ILE A 322 -6.25 -30.92 -18.46
CA ILE A 322 -6.12 -32.34 -18.10
C ILE A 322 -7.32 -33.13 -18.63
N PHE A 323 -8.55 -32.68 -18.40
CA PHE A 323 -9.76 -33.36 -18.88
C PHE A 323 -9.83 -33.46 -20.41
N SER A 324 -9.39 -32.42 -21.11
CA SER A 324 -9.37 -32.40 -22.57
C SER A 324 -8.28 -33.33 -23.12
N LYS A 325 -7.07 -33.33 -22.52
CA LYS A 325 -5.94 -34.15 -22.98
C LYS A 325 -6.08 -35.64 -22.64
N VAL A 326 -6.82 -36.00 -21.58
CA VAL A 326 -7.19 -37.39 -21.27
C VAL A 326 -8.33 -37.89 -22.18
N GLY A 327 -9.05 -36.99 -22.85
CA GLY A 327 -10.15 -37.31 -23.75
C GLY A 327 -11.51 -37.48 -23.06
N TRP A 328 -11.63 -37.05 -21.80
CA TRP A 328 -12.90 -37.10 -21.06
C TRP A 328 -13.90 -36.03 -21.55
N ILE A 329 -13.39 -34.86 -21.94
CA ILE A 329 -14.15 -33.84 -22.65
C ILE A 329 -13.84 -33.98 -24.14
N PRO A 330 -14.86 -33.95 -25.03
CA PRO A 330 -14.62 -34.04 -26.47
C PRO A 330 -13.70 -32.93 -27.01
N PRO A 331 -13.07 -33.15 -28.17
CA PRO A 331 -12.20 -32.14 -28.77
C PRO A 331 -12.92 -30.81 -28.99
N ALA A 332 -12.22 -29.69 -28.75
CA ALA A 332 -12.80 -28.35 -28.84
C ALA A 332 -13.51 -28.08 -30.18
N ARG A 333 -12.98 -28.59 -31.30
CA ARG A 333 -13.56 -28.46 -32.64
C ARG A 333 -14.99 -29.01 -32.77
N THR A 334 -15.40 -29.98 -31.95
CA THR A 334 -16.73 -30.62 -32.05
C THR A 334 -17.79 -29.90 -31.20
N MET A 335 -17.47 -28.74 -30.65
CA MET A 335 -18.35 -27.99 -29.73
C MET A 335 -18.31 -26.50 -30.04
N ASN A 336 -19.42 -25.81 -29.78
CA ASN A 336 -19.43 -24.35 -29.74
C ASN A 336 -18.80 -23.80 -28.44
N ALA A 337 -18.54 -22.49 -28.39
CA ALA A 337 -17.82 -21.89 -27.27
C ALA A 337 -18.55 -22.00 -25.92
N ILE A 338 -19.89 -21.89 -25.92
CA ILE A 338 -20.71 -21.96 -24.72
C ILE A 338 -20.88 -23.42 -24.26
N GLU A 339 -21.01 -24.35 -25.21
CA GLU A 339 -21.08 -25.79 -24.94
C GLU A 339 -19.79 -26.33 -24.31
N GLU A 340 -18.63 -25.85 -24.77
CA GLU A 340 -17.35 -26.21 -24.12
C GLU A 340 -17.32 -25.72 -22.66
N LEU A 341 -17.73 -24.47 -22.39
CA LEU A 341 -17.82 -23.96 -21.01
C LEU A 341 -18.77 -24.79 -20.15
N PHE A 342 -19.97 -25.13 -20.66
CA PHE A 342 -20.96 -25.93 -19.95
C PHE A 342 -20.41 -27.30 -19.55
N ARG A 343 -19.70 -27.99 -20.46
CA ARG A 343 -19.11 -29.30 -20.18
C ARG A 343 -17.94 -29.24 -19.20
N ILE A 344 -17.10 -28.21 -19.30
CA ILE A 344 -16.01 -27.98 -18.33
C ILE A 344 -16.60 -27.73 -16.95
N ALA A 345 -17.61 -26.85 -16.84
CA ALA A 345 -18.25 -26.54 -15.57
C ALA A 345 -18.93 -27.78 -14.95
N ARG A 346 -19.59 -28.63 -15.75
CA ARG A 346 -20.17 -29.90 -15.31
C ARG A 346 -19.10 -30.87 -14.77
N ALA A 347 -17.98 -31.00 -15.48
CA ALA A 347 -16.89 -31.88 -15.09
C ALA A 347 -16.22 -31.42 -13.78
N GLN A 348 -15.98 -30.12 -13.63
CA GLN A 348 -15.43 -29.55 -12.39
C GLN A 348 -16.41 -29.65 -11.22
N ALA A 349 -17.72 -29.43 -11.44
CA ALA A 349 -18.75 -29.59 -10.42
C ALA A 349 -18.77 -31.01 -9.84
N LEU A 350 -18.60 -32.03 -10.71
CA LEU A 350 -18.52 -33.42 -10.27
C LEU A 350 -17.31 -33.68 -9.35
N ILE A 351 -16.12 -33.20 -9.71
CA ILE A 351 -14.93 -33.33 -8.87
C ILE A 351 -15.10 -32.56 -7.54
N ALA A 352 -15.72 -31.38 -7.58
CA ALA A 352 -15.97 -30.59 -6.38
C ALA A 352 -16.93 -31.32 -5.41
N LEU A 353 -18.01 -31.90 -5.93
CA LEU A 353 -19.02 -32.65 -5.16
C LEU A 353 -18.48 -33.97 -4.59
N CYS A 354 -17.70 -34.71 -5.37
CA CYS A 354 -17.27 -36.06 -4.99
C CYS A 354 -15.89 -36.11 -4.32
N GLY A 355 -15.00 -35.15 -4.58
CA GLY A 355 -13.65 -35.09 -4.03
C GLY A 355 -13.48 -33.95 -3.03
N THR A 356 -13.62 -32.72 -3.52
CA THR A 356 -13.23 -31.51 -2.76
C THR A 356 -14.05 -31.29 -1.48
N ILE A 357 -15.38 -31.22 -1.59
CA ILE A 357 -16.27 -30.96 -0.45
C ILE A 357 -16.21 -32.08 0.59
N PRO A 358 -16.32 -33.38 0.22
CA PRO A 358 -16.21 -34.46 1.20
C PRO A 358 -14.87 -34.44 1.94
N GLY A 359 -13.76 -34.18 1.24
CA GLY A 359 -12.44 -34.11 1.87
C GLY A 359 -12.36 -33.06 2.98
N TYR A 360 -12.91 -31.86 2.77
CA TYR A 360 -12.96 -30.82 3.80
C TYR A 360 -13.77 -31.26 5.03
N TRP A 361 -14.95 -31.81 4.83
CA TRP A 361 -15.84 -32.19 5.93
C TRP A 361 -15.32 -33.40 6.71
N PHE A 362 -14.58 -34.30 6.06
CA PHE A 362 -13.81 -35.33 6.76
C PHE A 362 -12.73 -34.72 7.65
N THR A 363 -12.02 -33.68 7.21
CA THR A 363 -11.10 -32.94 8.10
C THR A 363 -11.86 -32.33 9.27
N VAL A 364 -12.96 -31.61 9.03
CA VAL A 364 -13.75 -30.99 10.11
C VAL A 364 -14.16 -32.02 11.16
N ALA A 365 -14.62 -33.21 10.74
CA ALA A 365 -15.07 -34.26 11.63
C ALA A 365 -13.93 -34.94 12.42
N LEU A 366 -12.75 -35.08 11.82
CA LEU A 366 -11.67 -35.92 12.36
C LEU A 366 -10.47 -35.15 12.91
N ILE A 367 -10.33 -33.85 12.64
CA ILE A 367 -9.11 -33.09 13.00
C ILE A 367 -8.84 -32.98 14.50
N ASP A 368 -9.88 -32.88 15.31
CA ASP A 368 -9.74 -32.88 16.77
C ASP A 368 -9.61 -34.30 17.34
N ILE A 369 -9.83 -35.36 16.53
CA ILE A 369 -9.65 -36.77 16.92
C ILE A 369 -8.27 -37.28 16.51
N MET A 370 -7.86 -37.10 15.25
CA MET A 370 -6.61 -37.63 14.69
C MET A 370 -5.41 -36.70 14.93
N GLY A 371 -5.63 -35.39 15.07
CA GLY A 371 -4.56 -34.40 15.16
C GLY A 371 -4.14 -33.82 13.81
N ARG A 372 -3.47 -32.67 13.82
CA ARG A 372 -3.11 -31.91 12.61
C ARG A 372 -1.97 -32.59 11.87
N PHE A 373 -1.00 -33.11 12.62
CA PHE A 373 0.21 -33.73 12.09
C PHE A 373 -0.12 -34.98 11.25
N TRP A 374 -0.92 -35.89 11.81
CA TRP A 374 -1.27 -37.16 11.15
C TRP A 374 -2.14 -36.97 9.91
N ILE A 375 -3.11 -36.04 9.95
CA ILE A 375 -3.92 -35.71 8.78
C ILE A 375 -3.05 -35.15 7.66
N GLN A 376 -2.13 -34.24 7.98
CA GLN A 376 -1.24 -33.65 6.98
C GLN A 376 -0.33 -34.71 6.33
N LEU A 377 0.29 -35.57 7.14
CA LEU A 377 1.20 -36.62 6.67
C LEU A 377 0.47 -37.63 5.78
N MET A 378 -0.69 -38.11 6.22
CA MET A 378 -1.54 -39.03 5.45
C MET A 378 -2.00 -38.40 4.14
N GLY A 379 -2.42 -37.13 4.15
CA GLY A 379 -2.87 -36.44 2.95
C GLY A 379 -1.78 -36.33 1.89
N PHE A 380 -0.57 -35.87 2.26
CA PHE A 380 0.56 -35.83 1.33
C PHE A 380 0.97 -37.23 0.82
N ALA A 381 0.95 -38.24 1.68
CA ALA A 381 1.25 -39.61 1.30
C ALA A 381 0.25 -40.15 0.26
N MET A 382 -1.05 -39.98 0.52
CA MET A 382 -2.11 -40.44 -0.38
C MET A 382 -2.12 -39.66 -1.68
N MET A 383 -1.93 -38.34 -1.64
CA MET A 383 -1.76 -37.53 -2.86
C MET A 383 -0.59 -38.02 -3.72
N THR A 384 0.54 -38.40 -3.10
CA THR A 384 1.70 -38.96 -3.81
C THR A 384 1.33 -40.29 -4.48
N VAL A 385 0.69 -41.20 -3.75
CA VAL A 385 0.27 -42.52 -4.26
C VAL A 385 -0.70 -42.38 -5.43
N PHE A 386 -1.74 -41.54 -5.30
CA PHE A 386 -2.73 -41.37 -6.37
C PHE A 386 -2.14 -40.66 -7.59
N MET A 387 -1.24 -39.69 -7.41
CA MET A 387 -0.54 -39.09 -8.55
C MET A 387 0.37 -40.08 -9.28
N LEU A 388 1.07 -40.96 -8.57
CA LEU A 388 1.84 -42.04 -9.20
C LEU A 388 0.93 -43.04 -9.93
N ALA A 389 -0.22 -43.38 -9.35
CA ALA A 389 -1.22 -44.24 -9.98
C ALA A 389 -1.82 -43.61 -11.27
N LEU A 390 -1.88 -42.28 -11.35
CA LEU A 390 -2.27 -41.55 -12.56
C LEU A 390 -1.12 -41.44 -13.57
N ALA A 391 0.12 -41.26 -13.13
CA ALA A 391 1.28 -41.02 -13.98
C ALA A 391 1.89 -42.30 -14.59
N VAL A 392 1.96 -43.40 -13.83
CA VAL A 392 2.63 -44.64 -14.26
C VAL A 392 1.90 -45.28 -15.45
N PRO A 393 0.60 -45.63 -15.37
CA PRO A 393 -0.18 -46.16 -16.49
C PRO A 393 -0.92 -45.05 -17.27
N TYR A 394 -0.29 -43.90 -17.53
CA TYR A 394 -0.95 -42.76 -18.20
C TYR A 394 -1.64 -43.13 -19.54
N GLU A 395 -1.00 -43.97 -20.36
CA GLU A 395 -1.58 -44.41 -21.65
C GLU A 395 -2.82 -45.30 -21.47
N HIS A 396 -2.91 -46.05 -20.37
CA HIS A 396 -4.12 -46.82 -20.03
C HIS A 396 -5.30 -45.88 -19.78
N TRP A 397 -5.08 -44.79 -19.06
CA TRP A 397 -6.10 -43.79 -18.74
C TRP A 397 -6.62 -43.01 -19.94
N THR A 398 -5.83 -42.85 -21.00
CA THR A 398 -6.27 -42.15 -22.22
C THR A 398 -7.28 -42.93 -23.07
N ARG A 399 -7.46 -44.24 -22.80
CA ARG A 399 -8.40 -45.09 -23.56
C ARG A 399 -9.84 -44.87 -23.06
N PRO A 400 -10.85 -44.80 -23.95
CA PRO A 400 -12.24 -44.53 -23.58
C PRO A 400 -12.82 -45.44 -22.48
N ALA A 401 -12.43 -46.72 -22.46
CA ALA A 401 -12.92 -47.69 -21.47
C ALA A 401 -12.46 -47.41 -20.02
N HIS A 402 -11.44 -46.56 -19.83
CA HIS A 402 -10.80 -46.36 -18.52
C HIS A 402 -10.90 -44.92 -18.00
N HIS A 403 -11.61 -44.03 -18.70
CA HIS A 403 -11.81 -42.62 -18.29
C HIS A 403 -12.43 -42.50 -16.89
N THR A 404 -13.38 -43.37 -16.54
CA THR A 404 -14.01 -43.36 -15.21
C THR A 404 -13.01 -43.63 -14.08
N GLY A 405 -12.07 -44.56 -14.28
CA GLY A 405 -11.03 -44.86 -13.28
C GLY A 405 -10.07 -43.69 -13.09
N PHE A 406 -9.71 -42.98 -14.16
CA PHE A 406 -8.92 -41.75 -14.08
C PHE A 406 -9.64 -40.69 -13.25
N VAL A 407 -10.93 -40.44 -13.52
CA VAL A 407 -11.74 -39.43 -12.80
C VAL A 407 -11.86 -39.76 -11.31
N VAL A 408 -12.03 -41.04 -10.96
CA VAL A 408 -12.09 -41.48 -9.55
C VAL A 408 -10.77 -41.23 -8.83
N LEU A 409 -9.63 -41.66 -9.40
CA LEU A 409 -8.31 -41.45 -8.79
C LEU A 409 -7.93 -39.97 -8.72
N TYR A 410 -8.31 -39.19 -9.73
CA TYR A 410 -8.15 -37.74 -9.74
C TYR A 410 -8.99 -37.07 -8.65
N GLY A 411 -10.26 -37.47 -8.52
CA GLY A 411 -11.14 -37.02 -7.43
C GLY A 411 -10.64 -37.41 -6.04
N LEU A 412 -10.06 -38.60 -5.88
CA LEU A 412 -9.42 -39.04 -4.63
C LEU A 412 -8.18 -38.20 -4.30
N THR A 413 -7.43 -37.74 -5.30
CA THR A 413 -6.32 -36.81 -5.09
C THR A 413 -6.80 -35.49 -4.47
N PHE A 414 -7.94 -34.95 -4.94
CA PHE A 414 -8.58 -33.79 -4.31
C PHE A 414 -9.15 -34.11 -2.94
N PHE A 415 -9.76 -35.28 -2.76
CA PHE A 415 -10.27 -35.71 -1.46
C PHE A 415 -9.16 -35.70 -0.40
N PHE A 416 -8.02 -36.33 -0.66
CA PHE A 416 -6.90 -36.39 0.29
C PHE A 416 -6.07 -35.11 0.36
N ALA A 417 -6.13 -34.24 -0.65
CA ALA A 417 -5.59 -32.89 -0.52
C ALA A 417 -6.35 -32.09 0.54
N ASN A 418 -7.69 -32.19 0.54
CA ASN A 418 -8.57 -31.47 1.46
C ASN A 418 -8.73 -32.19 2.81
N PHE A 419 -8.78 -33.52 2.80
CA PHE A 419 -8.61 -34.40 3.96
C PHE A 419 -7.13 -34.59 4.29
N GLY A 420 -6.43 -33.48 4.50
CA GLY A 420 -4.99 -33.48 4.47
C GLY A 420 -4.38 -32.08 4.44
N PRO A 421 -3.27 -31.91 3.70
CA PRO A 421 -2.43 -30.72 3.79
C PRO A 421 -3.17 -29.41 3.50
N ASN A 422 -4.14 -29.37 2.58
CA ASN A 422 -4.82 -28.11 2.25
C ASN A 422 -5.53 -27.49 3.44
N SER A 423 -6.18 -28.31 4.27
CA SER A 423 -6.82 -27.83 5.49
C SER A 423 -5.80 -27.59 6.61
N THR A 424 -4.80 -28.46 6.78
CA THR A 424 -3.88 -28.37 7.92
C THR A 424 -2.84 -27.25 7.77
N THR A 425 -2.35 -26.97 6.57
CA THR A 425 -1.41 -25.85 6.32
C THR A 425 -2.08 -24.50 6.59
N PHE A 426 -3.40 -24.42 6.46
CA PHE A 426 -4.18 -23.27 6.87
C PHE A 426 -4.32 -23.19 8.41
N ILE A 427 -4.56 -24.31 9.09
CA ILE A 427 -4.86 -24.33 10.53
C ILE A 427 -3.61 -24.12 11.39
N VAL A 428 -2.54 -24.83 11.08
CA VAL A 428 -1.33 -24.91 11.91
C VAL A 428 -0.71 -23.52 12.19
N PRO A 429 -0.47 -22.63 11.20
CA PRO A 429 0.08 -21.31 11.46
C PRO A 429 -0.82 -20.44 12.35
N ALA A 430 -2.14 -20.61 12.30
CA ALA A 430 -3.05 -19.86 13.16
C ALA A 430 -2.96 -20.31 14.64
N GLU A 431 -2.54 -21.55 14.90
CA GLU A 431 -2.49 -22.12 16.25
C GLU A 431 -1.12 -21.98 16.93
N ILE A 432 -0.01 -22.02 16.17
CA ILE A 432 1.34 -22.17 16.74
C ILE A 432 2.07 -20.86 17.04
N PHE A 433 1.63 -19.74 16.46
CA PHE A 433 2.31 -18.45 16.61
C PHE A 433 1.67 -17.60 17.71
N PRO A 434 2.50 -16.80 18.42
CA PRO A 434 2.06 -15.91 19.50
C PRO A 434 1.08 -14.85 18.97
N ALA A 435 0.13 -14.41 19.79
CA ALA A 435 -0.98 -13.57 19.35
C ALA A 435 -0.54 -12.29 18.63
N ARG A 436 0.55 -11.69 19.11
CA ARG A 436 1.15 -10.46 18.56
C ARG A 436 1.74 -10.59 17.15
N LEU A 437 2.16 -11.79 16.74
CA LEU A 437 2.78 -12.05 15.43
C LEU A 437 1.99 -13.08 14.62
N ARG A 438 0.83 -13.51 15.11
CA ARG A 438 0.07 -14.64 14.56
C ARG A 438 -0.37 -14.35 13.13
N SER A 439 -0.93 -13.17 12.89
CA SER A 439 -1.39 -12.78 11.55
C SER A 439 -0.22 -12.59 10.60
N THR A 440 0.91 -12.05 11.07
CA THR A 440 2.14 -11.88 10.27
C THR A 440 2.74 -13.22 9.88
N CYS A 441 2.94 -14.13 10.84
CA CYS A 441 3.53 -15.45 10.57
C CYS A 441 2.61 -16.34 9.74
N HIS A 442 1.29 -16.26 9.96
CA HIS A 442 0.31 -16.88 9.08
C HIS A 442 0.37 -16.28 7.68
N GLY A 443 0.44 -14.95 7.55
CA GLY A 443 0.58 -14.25 6.27
C GLY A 443 1.83 -14.66 5.50
N ILE A 444 2.98 -14.80 6.16
CA ILE A 444 4.23 -15.31 5.57
C ILE A 444 4.07 -16.76 5.11
N SER A 445 3.45 -17.61 5.93
CA SER A 445 3.19 -19.02 5.57
C SER A 445 2.25 -19.12 4.36
N ALA A 446 1.19 -18.32 4.33
CA ALA A 446 0.22 -18.26 3.25
C ALA A 446 0.83 -17.70 1.96
N ALA A 447 1.69 -16.67 2.07
CA ALA A 447 2.43 -16.09 0.94
C ALA A 447 3.41 -17.08 0.32
N ALA A 448 4.06 -17.93 1.13
CA ALA A 448 4.85 -19.05 0.62
C ALA A 448 3.96 -20.04 -0.14
N GLY A 449 2.78 -20.37 0.37
CA GLY A 449 1.75 -21.11 -0.38
C GLY A 449 1.47 -20.48 -1.75
N LYS A 450 1.08 -19.21 -1.79
CA LYS A 450 0.80 -18.53 -3.07
C LYS A 450 2.00 -18.39 -3.99
N ALA A 451 3.22 -18.32 -3.48
CA ALA A 451 4.43 -18.43 -4.29
C ALA A 451 4.51 -19.81 -4.98
N GLY A 452 4.17 -20.88 -4.27
CA GLY A 452 4.00 -22.21 -4.84
C GLY A 452 2.90 -22.27 -5.90
N ALA A 453 1.76 -21.63 -5.65
CA ALA A 453 0.67 -21.53 -6.61
C ALA A 453 1.08 -20.79 -7.89
N ILE A 454 1.89 -19.73 -7.78
CA ILE A 454 2.50 -19.01 -8.91
C ILE A 454 3.43 -19.95 -9.67
N VAL A 455 4.33 -20.67 -8.98
CA VAL A 455 5.19 -21.68 -9.62
C VAL A 455 4.36 -22.73 -10.37
N GLY A 456 3.23 -23.17 -9.82
CA GLY A 456 2.28 -24.04 -10.51
C GLY A 456 1.64 -23.38 -11.74
N ALA A 457 1.07 -22.18 -11.57
CA ALA A 457 0.37 -21.44 -12.63
C ALA A 457 1.27 -21.12 -13.83
N PHE A 458 2.51 -20.72 -13.60
CA PHE A 458 3.47 -20.43 -14.66
C PHE A 458 4.21 -21.68 -15.11
N GLY A 459 4.74 -22.48 -14.17
CA GLY A 459 5.60 -23.63 -14.47
C GLY A 459 4.86 -24.83 -15.06
N PHE A 460 3.72 -25.23 -14.48
CA PHE A 460 2.96 -26.38 -14.97
C PHE A 460 2.40 -26.14 -16.38
N LEU A 461 1.98 -24.91 -16.69
CA LEU A 461 1.47 -24.52 -18.01
C LEU A 461 2.47 -24.83 -19.14
N TYR A 462 3.76 -24.53 -18.93
CA TYR A 462 4.81 -24.83 -19.90
C TYR A 462 5.28 -26.30 -19.80
N ALA A 463 5.37 -26.86 -18.60
CA ALA A 463 5.83 -28.23 -18.39
C ALA A 463 4.87 -29.28 -18.99
N ALA A 464 3.55 -29.07 -18.87
CA ALA A 464 2.53 -30.01 -19.35
C ALA A 464 2.36 -30.04 -20.88
N GLN A 465 3.10 -29.22 -21.62
CA GLN A 465 3.07 -29.19 -23.09
C GLN A 465 3.66 -30.46 -23.69
N ASP A 466 3.09 -30.91 -24.81
CA ASP A 466 3.53 -32.13 -25.49
C ASP A 466 4.96 -31.94 -26.04
N PRO A 467 5.88 -32.89 -25.81
CA PRO A 467 7.26 -32.79 -26.30
C PRO A 467 7.38 -32.77 -27.83
N LYS A 468 6.42 -33.38 -28.54
CA LYS A 468 6.44 -33.57 -30.00
C LYS A 468 5.48 -32.62 -30.72
N LYS A 469 4.35 -32.29 -30.11
CA LYS A 469 3.31 -31.41 -30.70
C LYS A 469 2.77 -30.42 -29.67
N PRO A 470 3.57 -29.42 -29.23
CA PRO A 470 3.09 -28.41 -28.29
C PRO A 470 1.94 -27.59 -28.89
N ASP A 471 1.07 -27.07 -28.01
CA ASP A 471 -0.03 -26.20 -28.43
C ASP A 471 0.53 -24.92 -29.09
N ALA A 472 -0.25 -24.30 -29.99
CA ALA A 472 0.22 -23.16 -30.77
C ALA A 472 0.77 -22.02 -29.89
N GLY A 473 2.01 -21.59 -30.17
CA GLY A 473 2.72 -20.56 -29.41
C GLY A 473 3.51 -21.07 -28.20
N TYR A 474 3.34 -22.32 -27.77
CA TYR A 474 4.10 -22.92 -26.66
C TYR A 474 5.41 -23.56 -27.14
N LYS A 475 6.41 -23.58 -26.25
CA LYS A 475 7.64 -24.37 -26.44
C LYS A 475 7.37 -25.85 -26.07
N PRO A 476 8.12 -26.81 -26.63
CA PRO A 476 8.05 -28.21 -26.22
C PRO A 476 8.26 -28.36 -24.70
N GLY A 477 7.33 -29.06 -24.06
CA GLY A 477 7.36 -29.35 -22.63
C GLY A 477 7.80 -30.79 -22.34
N ILE A 478 7.60 -31.21 -21.08
CA ILE A 478 7.86 -32.58 -20.64
C ILE A 478 6.65 -33.51 -20.80
N GLY A 479 5.47 -32.95 -21.11
CA GLY A 479 4.19 -33.66 -21.26
C GLY A 479 3.46 -33.90 -19.93
N ILE A 480 2.14 -34.10 -19.99
CA ILE A 480 1.28 -34.31 -18.80
C ILE A 480 1.79 -35.45 -17.92
N ARG A 481 2.19 -36.58 -18.53
CA ARG A 481 2.68 -37.74 -17.78
C ARG A 481 3.85 -37.38 -16.85
N ASN A 482 4.86 -36.71 -17.38
CA ASN A 482 6.04 -36.31 -16.60
C ASN A 482 5.73 -35.15 -15.65
N ALA A 483 4.80 -34.26 -16.02
CA ALA A 483 4.31 -33.23 -15.12
C ALA A 483 3.60 -33.84 -13.90
N LEU A 484 2.82 -34.91 -14.05
CA LEU A 484 2.21 -35.64 -12.93
C LEU A 484 3.27 -36.31 -12.03
N PHE A 485 4.35 -36.86 -12.60
CA PHE A 485 5.48 -37.36 -11.81
C PHE A 485 6.18 -36.25 -11.02
N LEU A 486 6.37 -35.07 -11.62
CA LEU A 486 6.89 -33.89 -10.93
C LEU A 486 6.01 -33.52 -9.74
N LEU A 487 4.68 -33.48 -9.93
CA LEU A 487 3.74 -33.17 -8.86
C LEU A 487 3.73 -34.23 -7.75
N ALA A 488 3.88 -35.51 -8.10
CA ALA A 488 4.04 -36.59 -7.12
C ALA A 488 5.32 -36.38 -6.28
N GLY A 489 6.42 -36.00 -6.92
CA GLY A 489 7.68 -35.64 -6.24
C GLY A 489 7.52 -34.45 -5.29
N THR A 490 6.78 -33.41 -5.69
CA THR A 490 6.51 -32.26 -4.81
C THR A 490 5.66 -32.64 -3.60
N ASN A 491 4.67 -33.52 -3.77
CA ASN A 491 3.87 -34.03 -2.65
C ASN A 491 4.69 -34.88 -1.69
N PHE A 492 5.58 -35.73 -2.21
CA PHE A 492 6.49 -36.53 -1.40
C PHE A 492 7.45 -35.66 -0.59
N LEU A 493 7.99 -34.60 -1.19
CA LEU A 493 8.80 -33.63 -0.45
C LEU A 493 7.96 -32.89 0.60
N GLY A 494 6.70 -32.56 0.30
CA GLY A 494 5.75 -31.98 1.26
C GLY A 494 5.50 -32.90 2.46
N MET A 495 5.43 -34.22 2.22
CA MET A 495 5.35 -35.24 3.26
C MET A 495 6.57 -35.20 4.19
N ILE A 496 7.79 -35.11 3.64
CA ILE A 496 9.04 -35.01 4.41
C ILE A 496 9.06 -33.73 5.25
N MET A 497 8.73 -32.58 4.65
CA MET A 497 8.71 -31.30 5.37
C MET A 497 7.64 -31.26 6.46
N SER A 498 6.58 -32.06 6.35
CA SER A 498 5.54 -32.20 7.38
C SER A 498 6.07 -32.82 8.67
N LEU A 499 7.20 -33.53 8.64
CA LEU A 499 7.86 -34.06 9.86
C LEU A 499 8.34 -32.95 10.81
N LEU A 500 8.47 -31.72 10.31
CA LEU A 500 8.89 -30.54 11.08
C LEU A 500 7.71 -29.79 11.72
N VAL A 501 6.47 -30.21 11.44
CA VAL A 501 5.25 -29.54 11.93
C VAL A 501 4.90 -30.02 13.35
N PRO A 502 4.75 -29.12 14.33
CA PRO A 502 4.38 -29.49 15.69
C PRO A 502 2.88 -29.82 15.82
N GLU A 503 2.55 -30.74 16.73
CA GLU A 503 1.15 -31.06 17.06
C GLU A 503 0.59 -30.11 18.14
N SER A 504 -0.48 -29.41 17.78
CA SER A 504 -1.19 -28.39 18.57
C SER A 504 -2.44 -28.92 19.29
N LYS A 505 -2.92 -30.12 18.94
CA LYS A 505 -4.16 -30.70 19.50
C LYS A 505 -4.19 -30.66 21.04
N GLY A 506 -5.26 -30.07 21.59
CA GLY A 506 -5.59 -30.10 23.01
C GLY A 506 -4.82 -29.12 23.91
N LYS A 507 -3.94 -28.29 23.35
CA LYS A 507 -3.16 -27.28 24.07
C LYS A 507 -3.79 -25.88 23.93
N SER A 508 -3.63 -25.01 24.93
CA SER A 508 -4.02 -23.60 24.81
C SER A 508 -3.11 -22.87 23.80
N LEU A 509 -3.51 -21.70 23.29
CA LEU A 509 -2.66 -20.99 22.31
C LEU A 509 -1.36 -20.51 22.96
N GLU A 510 -1.44 -20.15 24.24
CA GLU A 510 -0.37 -19.63 25.09
C GLU A 510 0.63 -20.75 25.48
N GLU A 511 0.15 -21.99 25.65
CA GLU A 511 0.98 -23.18 25.84
C GLU A 511 1.77 -23.55 24.56
N VAL A 512 1.14 -23.45 23.39
CA VAL A 512 1.79 -23.75 22.10
C VAL A 512 2.77 -22.65 21.70
N SER A 513 2.46 -21.39 21.99
CA SER A 513 3.32 -20.23 21.71
C SER A 513 4.51 -20.11 22.65
N LYS A 514 4.58 -20.89 23.74
CA LYS A 514 5.61 -20.82 24.79
C LYS A 514 5.72 -19.43 25.44
N GLU A 515 4.60 -18.74 25.61
CA GLU A 515 4.55 -17.42 26.26
C GLU A 515 4.69 -17.52 27.80
N ASN A 516 4.53 -18.71 28.41
CA ASN A 516 4.54 -18.94 29.86
C ASN A 516 5.86 -19.50 30.45
N VAL A 517 7.00 -19.43 29.73
CA VAL A 517 8.29 -19.92 30.26
C VAL A 517 9.19 -18.73 30.56
N ASP A 518 9.26 -18.38 31.85
CA ASP A 518 10.21 -17.43 32.41
C ASP A 518 11.62 -18.02 32.36
N ASP A 519 12.50 -17.36 31.61
CA ASP A 519 13.95 -17.47 31.81
C ASP A 519 14.28 -16.46 32.92
N ASP A 520 14.40 -16.97 34.14
CA ASP A 520 14.81 -16.23 35.34
C ASP A 520 16.34 -16.09 35.33
N ASP A 521 16.84 -14.87 35.11
CA ASP A 521 18.09 -14.39 35.70
C ASP A 521 18.25 -12.87 35.48
N GLY A 522 18.47 -12.13 36.57
CA GLY A 522 19.12 -10.82 36.53
C GLY A 522 18.26 -9.59 36.88
N THR A 523 18.05 -9.39 38.18
CA THR A 523 18.05 -8.10 38.89
C THR A 523 17.09 -7.00 38.41
N ALA A 524 15.90 -6.94 39.02
CA ALA A 524 15.04 -5.76 39.05
C ALA A 524 14.79 -5.33 40.51
N ALA A 525 15.82 -4.71 41.10
CA ALA A 525 15.72 -3.99 42.36
C ALA A 525 16.50 -2.68 42.20
N GLU A 526 15.96 -1.74 41.44
CA GLU A 526 16.24 -0.30 41.56
C GLU A 526 15.37 0.52 40.59
N ALA A 527 15.11 1.78 40.97
CA ALA A 527 14.38 2.82 40.23
C ALA A 527 12.84 2.90 40.41
N ARG A 528 12.43 3.22 41.65
CA ARG A 528 11.34 4.18 41.90
C ARG A 528 11.95 5.57 42.07
N LEU A 529 11.59 6.53 41.20
CA LEU A 529 11.40 7.97 41.46
C LEU A 529 11.60 8.83 40.19
N ASN A 530 10.86 9.94 40.15
CA ASN A 530 10.92 11.08 39.21
C ASN A 530 10.18 10.95 37.87
N VAL A 531 8.84 11.06 37.93
CA VAL A 531 7.93 10.99 36.77
C VAL A 531 7.79 12.29 35.97
N LEU A 532 8.31 13.44 36.44
CA LEU A 532 8.18 14.71 35.69
C LEU A 532 9.47 15.17 34.98
N SER A 533 10.62 14.59 35.30
CA SER A 533 11.88 14.80 34.56
C SER A 533 12.13 13.75 33.47
N THR A 534 11.39 12.62 33.47
CA THR A 534 11.56 11.51 32.52
C THR A 534 11.04 11.79 31.13
N LEU A 535 10.03 12.65 30.94
CA LEU A 535 9.51 12.97 29.59
C LEU A 535 10.53 13.73 28.74
N ASP A 536 11.34 14.58 29.38
CA ASP A 536 12.43 15.35 28.75
C ASP A 536 13.76 14.57 28.66
N GLN A 537 13.85 13.41 29.31
CA GLN A 537 15.06 12.58 29.37
C GLN A 537 14.88 11.19 28.75
N ALA A 538 13.67 10.85 28.30
CA ALA A 538 13.38 9.58 27.64
C ALA A 538 14.28 9.41 26.41
N LYS A 539 15.02 8.30 26.36
CA LYS A 539 15.85 7.93 25.23
C LYS A 539 14.98 7.68 24.00
N THR A 540 15.52 7.95 22.82
CA THR A 540 14.86 7.72 21.53
C THR A 540 14.46 6.25 21.38
N GLN A 541 13.16 5.97 21.46
CA GLN A 541 12.57 4.64 21.27
C GLN A 541 12.18 4.37 19.81
N TRP A 542 12.02 3.09 19.45
CA TRP A 542 11.61 2.63 18.11
C TRP A 542 10.28 3.21 17.62
N TYR A 543 9.37 3.55 18.55
CA TYR A 543 8.13 4.23 18.22
C TYR A 543 8.38 5.58 17.53
N HIS A 544 9.37 6.35 17.97
CA HIS A 544 9.69 7.64 17.34
C HIS A 544 10.13 7.47 15.89
N PHE A 545 10.90 6.42 15.58
CA PHE A 545 11.27 6.11 14.20
C PHE A 545 10.04 5.70 13.37
N THR A 546 9.13 4.93 13.95
CA THR A 546 7.85 4.56 13.32
C THR A 546 6.99 5.81 13.06
N ALA A 547 6.93 6.75 14.01
CA ALA A 547 6.23 8.02 13.85
C ALA A 547 6.84 8.89 12.74
N ILE A 548 8.18 8.96 12.66
CA ILE A 548 8.88 9.67 11.57
C ILE A 548 8.51 9.08 10.21
N VAL A 549 8.50 7.75 10.07
CA VAL A 549 8.12 7.11 8.80
C VAL A 549 6.64 7.38 8.48
N ILE A 550 5.73 7.27 9.44
CA ILE A 550 4.29 7.46 9.19
C ILE A 550 3.97 8.92 8.85
N ALA A 551 4.52 9.88 9.61
CA ALA A 551 4.32 11.30 9.35
C ALA A 551 5.03 11.72 8.06
N GLY A 552 6.27 11.28 7.88
CA GLY A 552 7.10 11.57 6.71
C GLY A 552 6.56 11.01 5.40
N MET A 553 5.81 9.91 5.41
CA MET A 553 5.21 9.37 4.19
C MET A 553 4.11 10.24 3.57
N GLY A 554 3.44 11.11 4.33
CA GLY A 554 2.59 12.12 3.67
C GLY A 554 3.42 13.22 3.05
N PHE A 555 4.47 13.71 3.70
CA PHE A 555 5.42 14.64 3.06
C PHE A 555 6.07 14.06 1.79
N PHE A 556 6.35 12.76 1.80
CA PHE A 556 6.77 12.04 0.59
C PHE A 556 5.72 12.15 -0.53
N THR A 557 4.45 11.93 -0.18
CA THR A 557 3.34 11.98 -1.14
C THR A 557 3.06 13.41 -1.62
N ASP A 558 3.05 14.37 -0.72
CA ASP A 558 2.89 15.80 -0.99
C ASP A 558 3.94 16.27 -2.01
N ALA A 559 5.19 15.89 -1.78
CA ALA A 559 6.30 16.22 -2.66
C ALA A 559 6.12 15.58 -4.03
N TYR A 560 5.76 14.30 -4.06
CA TYR A 560 5.47 13.61 -5.32
C TYR A 560 4.40 14.36 -6.12
N ASP A 561 3.23 14.62 -5.51
CA ASP A 561 2.08 15.23 -6.18
C ASP A 561 2.31 16.69 -6.59
N LEU A 562 3.06 17.46 -5.81
CA LEU A 562 3.43 18.84 -6.13
C LEU A 562 4.45 18.91 -7.27
N PHE A 563 5.47 18.05 -7.29
CA PHE A 563 6.60 18.19 -8.21
C PHE A 563 6.51 17.33 -9.47
N CYS A 564 5.75 16.23 -9.47
CA CYS A 564 5.59 15.37 -10.66
C CYS A 564 4.94 16.10 -11.85
N ILE A 565 4.15 17.16 -11.61
CA ILE A 565 3.54 17.95 -12.68
C ILE A 565 4.59 18.61 -13.58
N SER A 566 5.73 19.03 -13.00
CA SER A 566 6.82 19.66 -13.74
C SER A 566 7.37 18.73 -14.83
N LEU A 567 7.46 17.43 -14.54
CA LEU A 567 7.93 16.39 -15.47
C LEU A 567 7.02 16.25 -16.69
N VAL A 568 5.70 16.33 -16.49
CA VAL A 568 4.72 16.03 -17.55
C VAL A 568 4.24 17.25 -18.34
N THR A 569 4.48 18.48 -17.89
CA THR A 569 4.00 19.69 -18.61
C THR A 569 4.50 19.83 -20.05
N LYS A 570 5.76 19.49 -20.35
CA LYS A 570 6.27 19.47 -21.74
C LYS A 570 5.57 18.40 -22.58
N LEU A 571 5.31 17.24 -21.98
CA LEU A 571 4.56 16.15 -22.62
C LEU A 571 3.10 16.56 -22.91
N LEU A 572 2.43 17.23 -21.97
CA LEU A 572 1.08 17.78 -22.17
C LEU A 572 1.05 18.81 -23.31
N GLY A 573 2.06 19.68 -23.39
CA GLY A 573 2.21 20.62 -24.52
C GLY A 573 2.31 19.90 -25.86
N ARG A 574 3.11 18.84 -25.94
CA ARG A 574 3.27 18.06 -27.16
C ARG A 574 2.02 17.27 -27.56
N ILE A 575 1.26 16.76 -26.59
CA ILE A 575 0.05 15.96 -26.87
C ILE A 575 -1.10 16.87 -27.32
N TYR A 576 -1.33 17.96 -26.60
CA TYR A 576 -2.57 18.73 -26.72
C TYR A 576 -2.43 20.02 -27.53
N TYR A 577 -1.20 20.49 -27.79
CA TYR A 577 -0.93 21.79 -28.41
C TYR A 577 0.12 21.72 -29.54
N THR A 578 0.37 20.55 -30.12
CA THR A 578 1.24 20.42 -31.30
C THR A 578 0.46 20.68 -32.58
N ASP A 579 0.99 21.56 -33.42
CA ASP A 579 0.61 21.69 -34.82
C ASP A 579 1.70 21.03 -35.68
N VAL A 580 1.36 19.91 -36.33
CA VAL A 580 2.30 19.11 -37.13
C VAL A 580 2.84 19.85 -38.36
N SER A 581 2.22 20.97 -38.75
CA SER A 581 2.71 21.83 -39.83
C SER A 581 3.89 22.70 -39.43
N LEU A 582 4.13 22.87 -38.12
CA LEU A 582 5.19 23.72 -37.60
C LEU A 582 6.50 22.95 -37.35
N PRO A 583 7.67 23.60 -37.57
CA PRO A 583 8.98 22.98 -37.40
C PRO A 583 9.36 22.70 -35.93
N ASP A 584 8.67 23.33 -34.98
CA ASP A 584 8.91 23.17 -33.55
C ASP A 584 7.74 22.42 -32.88
N PRO A 585 8.02 21.53 -31.92
CA PRO A 585 6.98 20.76 -31.23
C PRO A 585 6.11 21.66 -30.33
N GLY A 586 4.86 21.23 -30.11
CA GLY A 586 3.88 21.97 -29.31
C GLY A 586 4.30 22.20 -27.86
N ALA A 587 3.89 23.35 -27.31
CA ALA A 587 4.10 23.74 -25.92
C ALA A 587 2.79 24.26 -25.32
N LEU A 588 2.65 24.14 -23.99
CA LEU A 588 1.49 24.70 -23.29
C LEU A 588 1.49 26.23 -23.42
N PRO A 589 0.35 26.85 -23.78
CA PRO A 589 0.23 28.31 -23.76
C PRO A 589 0.57 28.88 -22.37
N PRO A 590 1.13 30.10 -22.26
CA PRO A 590 1.64 30.64 -21.00
C PRO A 590 0.62 30.65 -19.86
N ASN A 591 -0.59 31.09 -20.14
CA ASN A 591 -1.70 31.11 -19.19
C ASN A 591 -2.10 29.70 -18.72
N VAL A 592 -2.07 28.73 -19.64
CA VAL A 592 -2.39 27.34 -19.35
C VAL A 592 -1.28 26.68 -18.53
N LEU A 593 -0.01 26.88 -18.91
CA LEU A 593 1.14 26.38 -18.16
C LEU A 593 1.13 26.93 -16.73
N ALA A 594 0.92 28.24 -16.59
CA ALA A 594 0.85 28.90 -15.28
C ALA A 594 -0.31 28.38 -14.43
N ALA A 595 -1.47 28.10 -15.03
CA ALA A 595 -2.59 27.49 -14.32
C ALA A 595 -2.25 26.05 -13.85
N VAL A 596 -1.69 25.23 -14.73
CA VAL A 596 -1.35 23.82 -14.41
C VAL A 596 -0.30 23.71 -13.30
N THR A 597 0.71 24.58 -13.29
CA THR A 597 1.74 24.58 -12.23
C THR A 597 1.32 25.30 -10.96
N GLY A 598 0.48 26.34 -11.07
CA GLY A 598 0.09 27.20 -9.96
C GLY A 598 -1.14 26.74 -9.17
N VAL A 599 -2.12 26.08 -9.80
CA VAL A 599 -3.43 25.81 -9.18
C VAL A 599 -3.34 24.90 -7.95
N ALA A 600 -2.43 23.92 -7.96
CA ALA A 600 -2.18 23.07 -6.81
C ALA A 600 -1.65 23.88 -5.62
N LEU A 601 -0.78 24.87 -5.87
CA LEU A 601 -0.25 25.76 -4.83
C LEU A 601 -1.35 26.65 -4.25
N CYS A 602 -2.28 27.14 -5.08
CA CYS A 602 -3.47 27.87 -4.60
C CYS A 602 -4.34 27.00 -3.70
N GLY A 603 -4.55 25.73 -4.08
CA GLY A 603 -5.21 24.73 -3.24
C GLY A 603 -4.49 24.54 -1.91
N THR A 604 -3.17 24.34 -1.94
CA THR A 604 -2.33 24.14 -0.75
C THR A 604 -2.37 25.33 0.20
N LEU A 605 -2.31 26.56 -0.32
CA LEU A 605 -2.46 27.77 0.49
C LEU A 605 -3.81 27.78 1.23
N ALA A 606 -4.91 27.54 0.50
CA ALA A 606 -6.24 27.49 1.10
C ALA A 606 -6.37 26.36 2.14
N GLY A 607 -5.79 25.19 1.84
CA GLY A 607 -5.76 24.04 2.75
C GLY A 607 -4.97 24.32 4.03
N GLN A 608 -3.81 24.98 3.95
CA GLN A 608 -2.97 25.32 5.11
C GLN A 608 -3.70 26.23 6.09
N LEU A 609 -4.41 27.24 5.59
CA LEU A 609 -5.21 28.13 6.43
C LEU A 609 -6.40 27.39 7.07
N PHE A 610 -7.12 26.60 6.27
CA PHE A 610 -8.32 25.90 6.73
C PHE A 610 -8.00 24.77 7.72
N PHE A 611 -7.10 23.87 7.37
CA PHE A 611 -6.74 22.71 8.20
C PHE A 611 -5.80 23.06 9.35
N GLY A 612 -5.00 24.12 9.23
CA GLY A 612 -4.25 24.67 10.35
C GLY A 612 -5.18 25.06 11.51
N TRP A 613 -6.24 25.82 11.19
CA TRP A 613 -7.29 26.17 12.15
C TRP A 613 -8.11 24.96 12.62
N LEU A 614 -8.47 24.06 11.69
CA LEU A 614 -9.28 22.89 12.04
C LEU A 614 -8.55 21.93 12.98
N GLY A 615 -7.22 21.79 12.83
CA GLY A 615 -6.37 20.96 13.69
C GLY A 615 -6.29 21.45 15.14
N ASP A 616 -6.45 22.75 15.38
CA ASP A 616 -6.57 23.30 16.73
C ASP A 616 -7.96 23.08 17.34
N LYS A 617 -9.01 22.95 16.51
CA LYS A 617 -10.40 22.72 16.98
C LYS A 617 -10.79 21.26 17.17
N LEU A 618 -10.49 20.39 16.21
CA LEU A 618 -10.98 19.00 16.16
C LEU A 618 -9.94 17.96 16.58
N GLY A 619 -8.71 18.39 16.88
CA GLY A 619 -7.57 17.52 17.13
C GLY A 619 -6.78 17.23 15.86
N ARG A 620 -5.48 16.95 16.02
CA ARG A 620 -4.55 16.83 14.91
C ARG A 620 -4.85 15.56 14.11
N LYS A 621 -5.15 14.46 14.80
CA LYS A 621 -5.40 13.14 14.21
C LYS A 621 -6.62 13.12 13.29
N SER A 622 -7.74 13.66 13.75
CA SER A 622 -9.03 13.60 13.04
C SER A 622 -8.95 14.31 11.68
N VAL A 623 -8.24 15.44 11.64
CA VAL A 623 -8.06 16.22 10.40
C VAL A 623 -7.08 15.54 9.45
N TYR A 624 -6.06 14.87 10.00
CA TYR A 624 -5.01 14.16 9.26
C TYR A 624 -5.53 13.03 8.35
N GLY A 625 -6.67 12.43 8.69
CA GLY A 625 -7.30 11.38 7.88
C GLY A 625 -8.09 11.93 6.71
N PHE A 626 -8.76 13.06 6.92
CA PHE A 626 -9.57 13.70 5.90
C PHE A 626 -8.70 14.22 4.74
N THR A 627 -7.60 14.88 5.08
CA THR A 627 -6.65 15.41 4.09
C THR A 627 -6.09 14.32 3.19
N LEU A 628 -5.75 13.17 3.76
CA LEU A 628 -5.16 12.06 3.01
C LEU A 628 -6.18 11.37 2.08
N VAL A 629 -7.43 11.19 2.51
CA VAL A 629 -8.49 10.66 1.62
C VAL A 629 -8.70 11.59 0.43
N LEU A 630 -8.71 12.90 0.68
CA LEU A 630 -8.84 13.89 -0.37
C LEU A 630 -7.67 13.79 -1.37
N MET A 631 -6.43 13.63 -0.88
CA MET A 631 -5.27 13.44 -1.75
C MET A 631 -5.37 12.17 -2.61
N VAL A 632 -5.73 11.04 -2.01
CA VAL A 632 -5.90 9.76 -2.72
C VAL A 632 -6.90 9.90 -3.86
N VAL A 633 -8.09 10.43 -3.57
CA VAL A 633 -9.17 10.58 -4.55
C VAL A 633 -8.78 11.55 -5.65
N CYS A 634 -8.23 12.71 -5.29
CA CYS A 634 -7.87 13.74 -6.26
C CYS A 634 -6.62 13.38 -7.09
N SER A 635 -5.70 12.56 -6.58
CA SER A 635 -4.55 12.06 -7.35
C SER A 635 -4.99 11.06 -8.43
N VAL A 636 -5.89 10.11 -8.10
CA VAL A 636 -6.54 9.24 -9.11
C VAL A 636 -7.32 10.07 -10.12
N ALA A 637 -8.14 11.00 -9.64
CA ALA A 637 -8.97 11.84 -10.50
C ALA A 637 -8.13 12.74 -11.43
N SER A 638 -6.96 13.20 -10.99
CA SER A 638 -6.04 13.98 -11.82
C SER A 638 -5.53 13.19 -13.02
N GLY A 639 -5.21 11.90 -12.86
CA GLY A 639 -4.83 11.04 -13.99
C GLY A 639 -6.01 10.59 -14.85
N LEU A 640 -7.22 10.53 -14.27
CA LEU A 640 -8.47 10.26 -14.98
C LEU A 640 -9.14 11.53 -15.54
N SER A 641 -8.41 12.64 -15.65
CA SER A 641 -9.00 13.90 -16.15
C SER A 641 -9.61 13.69 -17.54
N PHE A 642 -10.83 14.21 -17.72
CA PHE A 642 -11.71 13.89 -18.83
C PHE A 642 -11.98 15.10 -19.72
N GLY A 643 -12.30 14.83 -20.98
CA GLY A 643 -12.62 15.84 -21.98
C GLY A 643 -12.30 15.34 -23.38
N SER A 644 -13.06 15.80 -24.37
CA SER A 644 -12.80 15.55 -25.80
C SER A 644 -11.94 16.64 -26.45
N THR A 645 -11.64 17.72 -25.72
CA THR A 645 -10.85 18.86 -26.18
C THR A 645 -9.66 19.13 -25.24
N PRO A 646 -8.54 19.70 -25.74
CA PRO A 646 -7.42 20.15 -24.91
C PRO A 646 -7.85 20.97 -23.70
N THR A 647 -8.74 21.94 -23.92
CA THR A 647 -9.28 22.80 -22.86
C THR A 647 -10.04 22.00 -21.80
N GLY A 648 -10.85 21.02 -22.21
CA GLY A 648 -11.60 20.17 -21.28
C GLY A 648 -10.69 19.33 -20.38
N VAL A 649 -9.68 18.67 -20.96
CA VAL A 649 -8.74 17.82 -20.21
C VAL A 649 -7.90 18.65 -19.23
N ILE A 650 -7.43 19.83 -19.65
CA ILE A 650 -6.63 20.69 -18.78
C ILE A 650 -7.48 21.36 -17.69
N ALA A 651 -8.71 21.77 -17.99
CA ALA A 651 -9.61 22.35 -17.00
C ALA A 651 -9.96 21.34 -15.88
N THR A 652 -10.29 20.10 -16.24
CA THR A 652 -10.59 19.04 -15.26
C THR A 652 -9.34 18.63 -14.48
N LEU A 653 -8.17 18.58 -15.13
CA LEU A 653 -6.89 18.39 -14.45
C LEU A 653 -6.63 19.50 -13.41
N CYS A 654 -6.81 20.76 -13.78
CA CYS A 654 -6.64 21.89 -12.87
C CYS A 654 -7.62 21.84 -11.69
N PHE A 655 -8.88 21.46 -11.94
CA PHE A 655 -9.89 21.28 -10.90
C PHE A 655 -9.47 20.22 -9.88
N PHE A 656 -9.05 19.03 -10.34
CA PHE A 656 -8.60 17.97 -9.41
C PHE A 656 -7.30 18.33 -8.71
N ARG A 657 -6.37 19.02 -9.39
CA ARG A 657 -5.13 19.50 -8.78
C ARG A 657 -5.35 20.58 -7.73
N PHE A 658 -6.38 21.42 -7.85
CA PHE A 658 -6.77 22.36 -6.79
C PHE A 658 -7.14 21.61 -5.50
N TRP A 659 -8.04 20.63 -5.59
CA TRP A 659 -8.51 19.87 -4.44
C TRP A 659 -7.44 18.92 -3.87
N LEU A 660 -6.59 18.36 -4.74
CA LEU A 660 -5.38 17.65 -4.33
C LEU A 660 -4.48 18.57 -3.50
N GLY A 661 -4.22 19.78 -4.01
CA GLY A 661 -3.47 20.82 -3.33
C GLY A 661 -4.10 21.18 -1.98
N PHE A 662 -5.42 21.32 -1.91
CA PHE A 662 -6.16 21.59 -0.67
C PHE A 662 -5.91 20.49 0.39
N GLY A 663 -5.92 19.22 -0.01
CA GLY A 663 -5.56 18.10 0.87
C GLY A 663 -4.12 18.19 1.39
N ILE A 664 -3.16 18.40 0.47
CA ILE A 664 -1.73 18.58 0.80
C ILE A 664 -1.54 19.74 1.80
N GLY A 665 -2.34 20.80 1.68
CA GLY A 665 -2.25 21.96 2.56
C GLY A 665 -2.50 21.63 4.03
N GLY A 666 -3.29 20.62 4.34
CA GLY A 666 -3.50 20.21 5.73
C GLY A 666 -2.37 19.36 6.31
N ASP A 667 -1.60 18.65 5.49
CA ASP A 667 -0.53 17.79 5.97
C ASP A 667 0.63 18.60 6.57
N TYR A 668 0.95 19.76 5.98
CA TYR A 668 2.03 20.65 6.44
C TYR A 668 1.92 21.02 7.93
N PRO A 669 0.86 21.74 8.39
CA PRO A 669 0.74 22.13 9.79
C PRO A 669 0.55 20.93 10.72
N LEU A 670 -0.14 19.88 10.28
CA LEU A 670 -0.46 18.74 11.15
C LEU A 670 0.74 17.84 11.39
N SER A 671 1.50 17.47 10.35
CA SER A 671 2.70 16.65 10.48
C SER A 671 3.77 17.31 11.35
N ALA A 672 3.98 18.61 11.16
CA ALA A 672 4.97 19.36 11.92
C ALA A 672 4.62 19.42 13.41
N THR A 673 3.35 19.68 13.73
CA THR A 673 2.85 19.77 15.11
C THR A 673 2.80 18.42 15.80
N ILE A 674 2.36 17.36 15.11
CA ILE A 674 2.38 16.00 15.65
C ILE A 674 3.81 15.60 16.03
N MET A 675 4.79 15.84 15.13
CA MET A 675 6.17 15.46 15.40
C MET A 675 6.82 16.32 16.49
N SER A 676 6.55 17.63 16.52
CA SER A 676 7.10 18.51 17.55
C SER A 676 6.56 18.18 18.95
N GLU A 677 5.30 17.75 19.01
CA GLU A 677 4.64 17.38 20.27
C GLU A 677 5.07 15.99 20.77
N TYR A 678 5.42 15.06 19.88
CA TYR A 678 5.92 13.72 20.23
C TYR A 678 7.43 13.65 20.55
N ALA A 679 8.23 14.59 20.08
CA ALA A 679 9.69 14.51 20.23
C ALA A 679 10.21 15.11 21.54
N ASN A 680 11.29 14.52 22.06
CA ASN A 680 12.05 15.04 23.19
C ASN A 680 12.81 16.34 22.81
N LYS A 681 12.92 17.31 23.73
CA LYS A 681 13.65 18.58 23.58
C LYS A 681 15.05 18.47 22.98
N ARG A 682 15.78 17.37 23.21
CA ARG A 682 17.16 17.19 22.70
C ARG A 682 17.25 16.81 21.22
N THR A 683 16.26 16.08 20.69
CA THR A 683 16.28 15.52 19.33
C THR A 683 15.08 15.96 18.47
N ARG A 684 14.29 16.91 18.96
CA ARG A 684 13.07 17.40 18.30
C ARG A 684 13.35 17.96 16.92
N GLY A 685 14.43 18.73 16.78
CA GLY A 685 14.81 19.34 15.50
C GLY A 685 15.10 18.27 14.46
N ALA A 686 15.93 17.30 14.81
CA ALA A 686 16.29 16.19 13.92
C ALA A 686 15.08 15.35 13.51
N PHE A 687 14.10 15.16 14.40
CA PHE A 687 12.90 14.38 14.12
C PHE A 687 11.94 15.09 13.17
N ILE A 688 11.66 16.37 13.42
CA ILE A 688 10.84 17.18 12.50
C ILE A 688 11.56 17.32 11.14
N ALA A 689 12.88 17.52 11.15
CA ALA A 689 13.70 17.55 9.94
C ALA A 689 13.64 16.22 9.17
N ALA A 690 13.63 15.07 9.85
CA ALA A 690 13.58 13.76 9.21
C ALA A 690 12.22 13.48 8.55
N VAL A 691 11.12 13.94 9.17
CA VAL A 691 9.79 13.92 8.56
C VAL A 691 9.78 14.75 7.27
N PHE A 692 10.34 15.95 7.32
CA PHE A 692 10.41 16.84 6.16
C PHE A 692 11.39 16.34 5.08
N ALA A 693 12.47 15.66 5.46
CA ALA A 693 13.45 15.06 4.55
C ALA A 693 12.83 14.07 3.55
N MET A 694 11.67 13.49 3.90
CA MET A 694 10.89 12.65 3.00
C MET A 694 10.41 13.40 1.75
N GLN A 695 10.35 14.72 1.77
CA GLN A 695 10.10 15.55 0.58
C GLN A 695 11.15 15.28 -0.51
N GLY A 696 12.43 15.15 -0.15
CA GLY A 696 13.51 14.84 -1.09
C GLY A 696 13.33 13.48 -1.75
N PHE A 697 12.92 12.47 -0.97
CA PHE A 697 12.61 11.14 -1.51
C PHE A 697 11.37 11.15 -2.39
N GLY A 698 10.34 11.95 -2.08
CA GLY A 698 9.16 12.09 -2.94
C GLY A 698 9.48 12.70 -4.30
N ILE A 699 10.32 13.74 -4.33
CA ILE A 699 10.83 14.34 -5.58
C ILE A 699 11.60 13.30 -6.40
N LEU A 700 12.54 12.58 -5.76
CA LEU A 700 13.32 11.54 -6.43
C LEU A 700 12.41 10.42 -6.95
N PHE A 701 11.42 10.00 -6.17
CA PHE A 701 10.48 8.96 -6.57
C PHE A 701 9.63 9.39 -7.76
N GLY A 702 9.18 10.66 -7.82
CA GLY A 702 8.52 11.23 -9.00
C GLY A 702 9.35 11.11 -10.27
N ALA A 703 10.64 11.46 -10.18
CA ALA A 703 11.57 11.30 -11.29
C ALA A 703 11.82 9.82 -11.65
N ILE A 704 11.93 8.92 -10.67
CA ILE A 704 12.11 7.48 -10.91
C ILE A 704 10.88 6.88 -11.60
N VAL A 705 9.67 7.19 -11.14
CA VAL A 705 8.42 6.72 -11.77
C VAL A 705 8.36 7.22 -13.22
N ALA A 706 8.64 8.50 -13.46
CA ALA A 706 8.69 9.03 -14.81
C ALA A 706 9.75 8.33 -15.68
N LEU A 707 10.94 8.03 -15.14
CA LEU A 707 11.99 7.27 -15.85
C LEU A 707 11.54 5.85 -16.21
N VAL A 708 10.96 5.12 -15.26
CA VAL A 708 10.53 3.73 -15.46
C VAL A 708 9.39 3.66 -16.48
N VAL A 709 8.38 4.53 -16.33
CA VAL A 709 7.24 4.57 -17.25
C VAL A 709 7.69 5.01 -18.64
N SER A 710 8.47 6.09 -18.75
CA SER A 710 8.97 6.55 -20.07
C SER A 710 9.91 5.54 -20.73
N ALA A 711 10.79 4.85 -20.00
CA ALA A 711 11.64 3.79 -20.54
C ALA A 711 10.82 2.60 -21.04
N GLY A 712 9.82 2.16 -20.27
CA GLY A 712 8.92 1.08 -20.67
C GLY A 712 8.16 1.40 -21.95
N PHE A 713 7.59 2.60 -22.04
CA PHE A 713 6.86 3.03 -23.24
C PHE A 713 7.79 3.30 -24.43
N ARG A 714 8.99 3.84 -24.21
CA ARG A 714 9.99 4.03 -25.28
C ARG A 714 10.43 2.70 -25.90
N ASN A 715 10.60 1.66 -25.07
CA ASN A 715 10.97 0.33 -25.55
C ASN A 715 9.80 -0.38 -26.25
N ALA A 716 8.57 -0.20 -25.76
CA ALA A 716 7.38 -0.79 -26.35
C ALA A 716 6.91 -0.08 -27.63
N TYR A 717 7.12 1.24 -27.72
CA TYR A 717 6.63 2.11 -28.79
C TYR A 717 7.75 3.06 -29.26
N PRO A 718 8.74 2.56 -30.03
CA PRO A 718 9.80 3.40 -30.56
C PRO A 718 9.25 4.44 -31.54
N ALA A 719 9.71 5.68 -31.41
CA ALA A 719 9.27 6.82 -32.22
C ALA A 719 10.47 7.63 -32.73
N PRO A 720 10.44 8.12 -33.98
CA PRO A 720 11.52 8.94 -34.52
C PRO A 720 11.56 10.33 -33.85
N PRO A 721 12.73 11.00 -33.85
CA PRO A 721 12.83 12.40 -33.47
C PRO A 721 11.88 13.32 -34.25
N TYR A 722 11.41 14.40 -33.63
CA TYR A 722 10.46 15.32 -34.24
C TYR A 722 10.90 15.81 -35.62
N TYR A 723 12.14 16.31 -35.77
CA TYR A 723 12.65 16.81 -37.06
C TYR A 723 12.61 15.81 -38.24
N GLN A 724 12.54 14.51 -37.97
CA GLN A 724 12.46 13.48 -39.03
C GLN A 724 11.02 13.30 -39.49
N ASP A 725 10.08 13.24 -38.55
CA ASP A 725 8.66 13.07 -38.82
C ASP A 725 7.84 13.65 -37.65
N HIS A 726 7.21 14.80 -37.90
CA HIS A 726 6.42 15.52 -36.90
C HIS A 726 5.23 14.68 -36.39
N ALA A 727 4.60 13.89 -37.25
CA ALA A 727 3.39 13.14 -36.92
C ALA A 727 3.71 11.87 -36.13
N THR A 728 4.71 11.10 -36.55
CA THR A 728 5.06 9.84 -35.87
C THR A 728 5.96 10.04 -34.65
N SER A 729 6.55 11.23 -34.47
CA SER A 729 7.26 11.61 -33.23
C SER A 729 6.33 11.69 -32.00
N LEU A 730 5.01 11.69 -32.18
CA LEU A 730 4.02 11.65 -31.10
C LEU A 730 3.24 10.32 -31.16
N VAL A 731 3.64 9.35 -30.33
CA VAL A 731 2.88 8.09 -30.25
C VAL A 731 1.57 8.31 -29.48
N PRO A 732 0.43 7.78 -29.95
CA PRO A 732 -0.86 7.91 -29.25
C PRO A 732 -0.81 7.44 -27.79
N GLN A 733 0.03 6.45 -27.50
CA GLN A 733 0.22 5.88 -26.17
C GLN A 733 0.94 6.83 -25.20
N ALA A 734 1.50 7.95 -25.67
CA ALA A 734 2.13 8.96 -24.82
C ALA A 734 1.13 9.62 -23.86
N ASP A 735 -0.18 9.61 -24.18
CA ASP A 735 -1.22 10.10 -23.28
C ASP A 735 -1.33 9.27 -22.00
N TYR A 736 -1.12 7.95 -22.07
CA TYR A 736 -1.13 7.10 -20.88
C TYR A 736 0.04 7.41 -19.94
N VAL A 737 1.17 7.89 -20.47
CA VAL A 737 2.40 8.10 -19.69
C VAL A 737 2.19 9.14 -18.58
N TRP A 738 1.67 10.33 -18.91
CA TRP A 738 1.44 11.36 -17.90
C TRP A 738 0.34 10.98 -16.92
N ARG A 739 -0.72 10.30 -17.39
CA ARG A 739 -1.82 9.81 -16.54
C ARG A 739 -1.32 8.83 -15.50
N ILE A 740 -0.52 7.85 -15.90
CA ILE A 740 0.10 6.87 -15.00
C ILE A 740 0.99 7.59 -13.99
N ILE A 741 1.85 8.51 -14.43
CA ILE A 741 2.73 9.27 -13.52
C ILE A 741 1.90 10.01 -12.47
N LEU A 742 0.80 10.67 -12.83
CA LEU A 742 -0.03 11.35 -11.83
C LEU A 742 -0.74 10.36 -10.87
N MET A 743 -1.34 9.27 -11.38
CA MET A 743 -2.04 8.29 -10.53
C MET A 743 -1.13 7.53 -9.57
N PHE A 744 0.17 7.40 -9.87
CA PHE A 744 1.12 6.76 -8.96
C PHE A 744 1.25 7.50 -7.62
N GLY A 745 0.86 8.79 -7.54
CA GLY A 745 0.80 9.56 -6.29
C GLY A 745 -0.20 8.99 -5.28
N THR A 746 -1.19 8.22 -5.74
CA THR A 746 -2.16 7.56 -4.86
C THR A 746 -1.54 6.45 -4.02
N LEU A 747 -0.54 5.71 -4.54
CA LEU A 747 -0.02 4.52 -3.85
C LEU A 747 0.60 4.84 -2.48
N PRO A 748 1.50 5.82 -2.34
CA PRO A 748 2.12 6.14 -1.05
C PRO A 748 1.12 6.70 -0.03
N ALA A 749 0.18 7.55 -0.45
CA ALA A 749 -0.88 8.05 0.42
C ALA A 749 -1.81 6.91 0.89
N ALA A 750 -2.31 6.08 -0.03
CA ALA A 750 -3.22 4.98 0.32
C ALA A 750 -2.56 3.97 1.27
N LEU A 751 -1.26 3.67 1.05
CA LEU A 751 -0.49 2.75 1.88
C LEU A 751 -0.39 3.23 3.33
N THR A 752 -0.33 4.55 3.54
CA THR A 752 -0.05 5.15 4.86
C THR A 752 -1.28 5.65 5.60
N TYR A 753 -2.43 5.76 4.92
CA TYR A 753 -3.72 6.11 5.51
C TYR A 753 -3.96 5.38 6.83
N TYR A 754 -3.75 4.08 6.77
CA TYR A 754 -4.03 3.16 7.85
C TYR A 754 -3.13 3.41 9.08
N TRP A 755 -1.82 3.59 8.91
CA TRP A 755 -0.94 3.89 10.06
C TRP A 755 -1.19 5.28 10.62
N ARG A 756 -1.54 6.25 9.78
CA ARG A 756 -1.93 7.60 10.22
C ARG A 756 -3.19 7.58 11.09
N MET A 757 -4.19 6.77 10.73
CA MET A 757 -5.41 6.63 11.53
C MET A 757 -5.21 5.93 12.87
N LYS A 758 -4.06 5.26 13.07
CA LYS A 758 -3.73 4.65 14.35
C LYS A 758 -2.78 5.42 15.24
N MET A 759 -2.24 6.54 14.78
CA MET A 759 -1.51 7.42 15.68
C MET A 759 -2.49 7.90 16.77
N PRO A 760 -2.12 7.82 18.06
CA PRO A 760 -2.90 8.45 19.11
C PRO A 760 -2.87 9.97 18.94
N GLU A 761 -3.82 10.64 19.58
CA GLU A 761 -3.79 12.09 19.61
C GLU A 761 -2.61 12.56 20.45
N THR A 762 -2.07 13.72 20.11
CA THR A 762 -0.94 14.32 20.80
C THR A 762 -1.26 14.62 22.26
N ALA A 763 -0.41 14.18 23.18
CA ALA A 763 -0.68 14.32 24.61
C ALA A 763 -0.76 15.77 25.08
N ARG A 764 0.01 16.67 24.46
CA ARG A 764 -0.06 18.12 24.70
C ARG A 764 -1.42 18.69 24.29
N TYR A 765 -1.95 18.32 23.12
CA TYR A 765 -3.32 18.68 22.74
C TYR A 765 -4.35 18.13 23.74
N THR A 766 -4.27 16.84 24.05
CA THR A 766 -5.25 16.19 24.93
C THR A 766 -5.23 16.75 26.36
N ALA A 767 -4.06 17.08 26.89
CA ALA A 767 -3.91 17.64 28.23
C ALA A 767 -4.26 19.13 28.29
N LEU A 768 -3.72 19.95 27.39
CA LEU A 768 -3.77 21.42 27.48
C LEU A 768 -4.99 22.02 26.76
N VAL A 769 -5.42 21.42 25.65
CA VAL A 769 -6.51 21.94 24.81
C VAL A 769 -7.82 21.20 25.11
N ALA A 770 -7.81 19.87 25.05
CA ALA A 770 -9.00 19.07 25.38
C ALA A 770 -9.27 18.96 26.89
N ARG A 771 -8.37 19.49 27.74
CA ARG A 771 -8.43 19.48 29.20
C ARG A 771 -8.68 18.08 29.78
N ASN A 772 -8.11 17.05 29.16
CA ASN A 772 -8.29 15.65 29.54
C ASN A 772 -6.94 14.99 29.86
N ALA A 773 -6.40 15.32 31.03
CA ALA A 773 -5.08 14.83 31.44
C ALA A 773 -5.03 13.31 31.63
N LYS A 774 -6.16 12.67 31.98
CA LYS A 774 -6.26 11.21 32.10
C LYS A 774 -6.09 10.51 30.75
N GLN A 775 -6.77 11.01 29.71
CA GLN A 775 -6.60 10.50 28.36
C GLN A 775 -5.21 10.80 27.80
N ALA A 776 -4.62 11.97 28.11
CA ALA A 776 -3.26 12.30 27.71
C ALA A 776 -2.23 11.33 28.32
N ALA A 777 -2.36 10.98 29.60
CA ALA A 777 -1.51 10.00 30.26
C ALA A 777 -1.66 8.59 29.64
N ALA A 778 -2.90 8.19 29.32
CA ALA A 778 -3.18 6.91 28.66
C ALA A 778 -2.59 6.85 27.25
N ASP A 779 -2.72 7.91 26.46
CA ASP A 779 -2.16 8.01 25.11
C ASP A 779 -0.62 8.06 25.14
N MET A 780 -0.01 8.71 26.15
CA MET A 780 1.45 8.67 26.35
C MET A 780 1.96 7.32 26.78
N SER A 781 1.25 6.62 27.66
CA SER A 781 1.63 5.26 28.08
C SER A 781 1.59 4.27 26.91
N ARG A 782 0.64 4.43 25.98
CA ARG A 782 0.60 3.68 24.71
C ARG A 782 1.77 3.98 23.78
N VAL A 783 2.31 5.20 23.82
CA VAL A 783 3.37 5.69 22.92
C VAL A 783 4.78 5.41 23.45
N LEU A 784 5.00 5.64 24.75
CA LEU A 784 6.30 5.53 25.41
C LEU A 784 6.55 4.16 26.04
N HIS A 785 5.54 3.28 26.08
CA HIS A 785 5.59 1.96 26.73
C HIS A 785 6.08 2.01 28.19
N THR A 786 5.86 3.13 28.89
CA THR A 786 6.14 3.30 30.32
C THR A 786 4.82 3.42 31.09
N GLU A 787 4.72 2.74 32.23
CA GLU A 787 3.63 2.97 33.18
C GLU A 787 3.84 4.33 33.84
N ILE A 788 2.94 5.27 33.59
CA ILE A 788 2.88 6.52 34.33
C ILE A 788 1.94 6.24 35.51
N GLU A 789 2.48 6.20 36.75
CA GLU A 789 1.64 6.11 37.95
C GLU A 789 0.70 7.32 38.00
N GLU A 790 -0.61 7.06 38.01
CA GLU A 790 -1.66 8.07 38.09
C GLU A 790 -1.55 8.84 39.41
N SER A 791 -1.15 10.12 39.36
CA SER A 791 -1.52 11.11 40.37
C SER A 791 -2.50 12.09 39.73
N PRO A 792 -3.82 11.80 39.78
CA PRO A 792 -4.84 12.69 39.22
C PRO A 792 -4.77 14.11 39.81
N GLU A 793 -4.26 14.26 41.03
CA GLU A 793 -4.07 15.55 41.71
C GLU A 793 -2.98 16.42 41.08
N LYS A 794 -1.85 15.87 40.61
CA LYS A 794 -0.78 16.65 39.96
C LYS A 794 -1.12 17.01 38.51
N ALA A 795 -1.83 16.13 37.82
CA ALA A 795 -2.34 16.39 36.48
C ALA A 795 -3.44 17.48 36.50
N ALA A 796 -4.31 17.45 37.51
CA ALA A 796 -5.26 18.54 37.77
C ALA A 796 -4.54 19.83 38.18
N ALA A 797 -3.47 19.79 38.99
CA ALA A 797 -2.68 20.96 39.36
C ALA A 797 -1.91 21.61 38.19
N LEU A 798 -1.54 20.86 37.13
CA LEU A 798 -1.01 21.43 35.88
C LEU A 798 -2.10 22.12 35.03
N VAL A 799 -3.33 21.62 35.10
CA VAL A 799 -4.50 22.21 34.44
C VAL A 799 -5.02 23.44 35.20
N ASP A 800 -4.96 23.42 36.54
CA ASP A 800 -5.42 24.51 37.43
C ASP A 800 -4.33 25.53 37.77
N GLY A 801 -3.04 25.14 37.75
CA GLY A 801 -1.89 26.02 37.97
C GLY A 801 -1.47 26.83 36.75
N GLY A 802 -1.94 26.43 35.56
CA GLY A 802 -1.87 27.20 34.31
C GLY A 802 -2.90 28.33 34.26
N GLY A 803 -2.99 29.14 35.31
CA GLY A 803 -3.74 30.39 35.30
C GLY A 803 -3.03 31.42 34.40
N GLY A 804 -3.31 31.39 33.09
CA GLY A 804 -2.71 32.33 32.14
C GLY A 804 -3.64 32.63 30.97
N ASP A 805 -4.49 33.64 31.12
CA ASP A 805 -5.30 34.38 30.13
C ASP A 805 -5.62 33.65 28.81
N ASP A 806 -6.90 33.35 28.61
CA ASP A 806 -7.46 32.73 27.39
C ASP A 806 -7.52 33.75 26.25
N TRP A 807 -6.36 34.05 25.67
CA TRP A 807 -6.22 34.99 24.56
C TRP A 807 -6.14 34.27 23.20
N GLY A 808 -6.90 34.78 22.21
CA GLY A 808 -6.92 34.25 20.84
C GLY A 808 -5.87 34.86 19.92
N LEU A 809 -5.80 34.37 18.67
CA LEU A 809 -4.84 34.81 17.64
C LEU A 809 -4.86 36.33 17.40
N PHE A 810 -6.03 36.98 17.45
CA PHE A 810 -6.19 38.41 17.20
C PHE A 810 -6.12 39.28 18.45
N SER A 811 -5.62 38.73 19.56
CA SER A 811 -5.47 39.49 20.81
C SER A 811 -4.24 40.40 20.79
N SER A 812 -4.32 41.51 21.51
CA SER A 812 -3.16 42.40 21.74
C SER A 812 -2.02 41.68 22.48
N GLN A 813 -2.35 40.71 23.34
CA GLN A 813 -1.37 39.88 24.04
C GLN A 813 -0.60 38.97 23.08
N PHE A 814 -1.27 38.31 22.13
CA PHE A 814 -0.57 37.51 21.09
C PHE A 814 0.34 38.40 20.24
N LEU A 815 -0.15 39.55 19.79
CA LEU A 815 0.63 40.45 18.94
C LEU A 815 1.91 40.93 19.66
N ARG A 816 1.82 41.25 20.95
CA ARG A 816 2.96 41.67 21.76
C ARG A 816 3.99 40.55 21.99
N ARG A 817 3.55 39.30 22.18
CA ARG A 817 4.44 38.17 22.51
C ARG A 817 4.98 37.44 21.28
N HIS A 818 4.17 37.25 20.25
CA HIS A 818 4.49 36.41 19.09
C HIS A 818 4.35 37.13 17.73
N GLY A 819 3.95 38.40 17.70
CA GLY A 819 3.76 39.15 16.45
C GLY A 819 5.04 39.25 15.60
N VAL A 820 6.18 39.55 16.22
CA VAL A 820 7.49 39.61 15.53
C VAL A 820 7.91 38.22 15.05
N HIS A 821 7.66 37.18 15.85
CA HIS A 821 7.96 35.80 15.49
C HIS A 821 7.13 35.35 14.27
N LEU A 822 5.83 35.69 14.24
CA LEU A 822 4.96 35.43 13.08
C LEU A 822 5.39 36.19 11.84
N LEU A 823 5.84 37.44 11.97
CA LEU A 823 6.42 38.18 10.86
C LEU A 823 7.71 37.50 10.34
N GLY A 824 8.59 37.05 11.25
CA GLY A 824 9.82 36.35 10.90
C GLY A 824 9.57 35.03 10.18
N THR A 825 8.68 34.17 10.69
CA THR A 825 8.38 32.87 10.07
C THR A 825 7.65 33.02 8.74
N THR A 826 6.69 33.94 8.62
CA THR A 826 5.94 34.16 7.37
C THR A 826 6.82 34.76 6.27
N SER A 827 7.61 35.79 6.60
CA SER A 827 8.48 36.47 5.62
C SER A 827 9.61 35.57 5.12
N THR A 828 10.27 34.81 6.00
CA THR A 828 11.36 33.90 5.60
C THR A 828 10.84 32.75 4.74
N TRP A 829 9.69 32.15 5.08
CA TRP A 829 9.10 31.09 4.26
C TRP A 829 8.60 31.62 2.91
N PHE A 830 7.96 32.79 2.87
CA PHE A 830 7.55 33.45 1.63
C PHE A 830 8.74 33.68 0.67
N LEU A 831 9.84 34.25 1.17
CA LEU A 831 11.03 34.55 0.37
C LEU A 831 11.73 33.28 -0.12
N LEU A 832 11.84 32.27 0.75
CA LEU A 832 12.35 30.96 0.38
C LEU A 832 11.54 30.37 -0.77
N ASP A 833 10.21 30.30 -0.65
CA ASP A 833 9.38 29.56 -1.58
C ASP A 833 9.33 30.24 -2.97
N ILE A 834 9.52 31.56 -3.05
CA ILE A 834 9.80 32.24 -4.33
C ILE A 834 11.02 31.60 -5.00
N ALA A 835 12.16 31.54 -4.31
CA ALA A 835 13.39 31.01 -4.90
C ALA A 835 13.34 29.50 -5.12
N PHE A 836 12.80 28.74 -4.17
CA PHE A 836 12.79 27.28 -4.19
C PHE A 836 11.86 26.72 -5.27
N TYR A 837 10.60 27.19 -5.33
CA TYR A 837 9.65 26.70 -6.33
C TYR A 837 9.96 27.21 -7.73
N SER A 838 10.47 28.44 -7.89
CA SER A 838 10.93 28.91 -9.20
C SER A 838 12.05 28.05 -9.77
N GLN A 839 12.99 27.62 -8.93
CA GLN A 839 14.04 26.69 -9.36
C GLN A 839 13.46 25.32 -9.69
N ASN A 840 12.62 24.74 -8.81
CA ASN A 840 12.16 23.36 -8.96
C ASN A 840 11.15 23.19 -10.11
N LEU A 841 10.12 24.04 -10.20
CA LEU A 841 9.06 23.93 -11.21
C LEU A 841 9.54 24.21 -12.64
N PHE A 842 10.53 25.11 -12.80
CA PHE A 842 11.09 25.50 -14.11
C PHE A 842 12.48 24.91 -14.39
N GLN A 843 12.90 23.94 -13.58
CA GLN A 843 14.18 23.27 -13.70
C GLN A 843 14.45 22.74 -15.13
N LYS A 844 13.44 22.13 -15.76
CA LYS A 844 13.51 21.63 -17.14
C LYS A 844 13.75 22.73 -18.19
N ASP A 845 13.16 23.91 -17.98
CA ASP A 845 13.26 25.03 -18.91
C ASP A 845 14.64 25.69 -18.78
N ILE A 846 15.19 25.76 -17.55
CA ILE A 846 16.59 26.16 -17.29
C ILE A 846 17.55 25.17 -17.98
N PHE A 847 17.36 23.86 -17.83
CA PHE A 847 18.24 22.85 -18.41
C PHE A 847 18.23 22.83 -19.94
N SER A 848 17.06 23.12 -20.52
CA SER A 848 16.93 23.25 -21.97
C SER A 848 17.64 24.52 -22.48
N LYS A 849 17.48 25.66 -21.79
CA LYS A 849 18.10 26.93 -22.18
C LYS A 849 19.62 26.97 -21.97
N VAL A 850 20.14 26.24 -20.98
CA VAL A 850 21.60 26.08 -20.75
C VAL A 850 22.21 25.05 -21.72
N GLY A 851 21.40 24.31 -22.47
CA GLY A 851 21.89 23.31 -23.44
C GLY A 851 22.34 21.99 -22.81
N TRP A 852 21.91 21.69 -21.58
CA TRP A 852 22.14 20.37 -20.96
C TRP A 852 21.18 19.33 -21.55
N ILE A 853 19.92 19.70 -21.77
CA ILE A 853 18.95 18.90 -22.50
C ILE A 853 18.98 19.35 -23.97
N PRO A 854 19.09 18.43 -24.94
CA PRO A 854 19.06 18.80 -26.35
C PRO A 854 17.78 19.56 -26.75
N PRO A 855 17.79 20.31 -27.85
CA PRO A 855 16.60 21.01 -28.33
C PRO A 855 15.44 20.05 -28.56
N ALA A 856 14.23 20.45 -28.17
CA ALA A 856 13.01 19.65 -28.25
C ALA A 856 12.80 18.98 -29.62
N ARG A 857 13.08 19.69 -30.72
CA ARG A 857 12.99 19.19 -32.11
C ARG A 857 13.84 17.96 -32.40
N THR A 858 14.91 17.72 -31.63
CA THR A 858 15.85 16.60 -31.82
C THR A 858 15.40 15.31 -31.14
N MET A 859 14.27 15.33 -30.44
CA MET A 859 13.78 14.22 -29.61
C MET A 859 12.29 13.97 -29.84
N ASN A 860 11.86 12.72 -29.66
CA ASN A 860 10.44 12.42 -29.55
C ASN A 860 9.90 12.80 -28.15
N ALA A 861 8.57 12.83 -28.01
CA ALA A 861 7.93 13.33 -26.79
C ALA A 861 8.29 12.51 -25.52
N ILE A 862 8.41 11.20 -25.64
CA ILE A 862 8.73 10.30 -24.52
C ILE A 862 10.21 10.39 -24.16
N GLU A 863 11.09 10.54 -25.15
CA GLU A 863 12.52 10.73 -24.95
C GLU A 863 12.84 12.06 -24.25
N GLU A 864 12.12 13.13 -24.58
CA GLU A 864 12.23 14.41 -23.88
C GLU A 864 11.86 14.25 -22.40
N LEU A 865 10.72 13.60 -22.10
CA LEU A 865 10.32 13.28 -20.72
C LEU A 865 11.39 12.45 -19.99
N PHE A 866 11.92 11.40 -20.63
CA PHE A 866 12.94 10.53 -20.03
C PHE A 866 14.20 11.32 -19.65
N ARG A 867 14.65 12.24 -20.50
CA ARG A 867 15.84 13.06 -20.22
C ARG A 867 15.59 14.11 -19.14
N ILE A 868 14.41 14.73 -19.12
CA ILE A 868 14.01 15.65 -18.05
C ILE A 868 13.99 14.91 -16.72
N ALA A 869 13.35 13.74 -16.67
CA ALA A 869 13.26 12.91 -15.46
C ALA A 869 14.66 12.47 -14.98
N ARG A 870 15.56 12.09 -15.89
CA ARG A 870 16.96 11.76 -15.54
C ARG A 870 17.70 12.94 -14.92
N ALA A 871 17.54 14.14 -15.50
CA ALA A 871 18.18 15.34 -14.99
C ALA A 871 17.66 15.74 -13.61
N GLN A 872 16.34 15.65 -13.39
CA GLN A 872 15.74 15.89 -12.08
C GLN A 872 16.17 14.85 -11.04
N ALA A 873 16.23 13.56 -11.40
CA ALA A 873 16.72 12.49 -10.52
C ALA A 873 18.15 12.77 -10.03
N LEU A 874 19.03 13.24 -10.93
CA LEU A 874 20.42 13.55 -10.60
C LEU A 874 20.52 14.69 -9.58
N ILE A 875 19.80 15.80 -9.81
CA ILE A 875 19.78 16.92 -8.86
C ILE A 875 19.17 16.50 -7.52
N ALA A 876 18.11 15.69 -7.54
CA ALA A 876 17.49 15.21 -6.31
C ALA A 876 18.45 14.34 -5.49
N LEU A 877 19.19 13.44 -6.14
CA LEU A 877 20.14 12.53 -5.51
C LEU A 877 21.39 13.24 -4.98
N CYS A 878 21.92 14.22 -5.72
CA CYS A 878 23.19 14.88 -5.39
C CYS A 878 23.04 16.17 -4.58
N GLY A 879 21.93 16.90 -4.73
CA GLY A 879 21.69 18.17 -4.03
C GLY A 879 20.61 18.04 -2.96
N THR A 880 19.39 17.68 -3.38
CA THR A 880 18.20 17.76 -2.52
C THR A 880 18.24 16.83 -1.32
N ILE A 881 18.41 15.51 -1.55
CA ILE A 881 18.40 14.50 -0.47
C ILE A 881 19.56 14.72 0.50
N PRO A 882 20.83 14.88 0.06
CA PRO A 882 21.93 15.14 0.97
C PRO A 882 21.71 16.40 1.82
N GLY A 883 21.18 17.48 1.23
CA GLY A 883 20.89 18.71 1.98
C GLY A 883 19.94 18.49 3.16
N TYR A 884 18.86 17.71 2.96
CA TYR A 884 17.94 17.38 4.06
C TYR A 884 18.62 16.59 5.18
N TRP A 885 19.37 15.54 4.83
CA TRP A 885 20.01 14.68 5.84
C TRP A 885 21.17 15.37 6.56
N PHE A 886 21.82 16.35 5.93
CA PHE A 886 22.71 17.27 6.63
C PHE A 886 21.96 18.11 7.65
N THR A 887 20.78 18.65 7.33
CA THR A 887 19.95 19.31 8.35
C THR A 887 19.61 18.35 9.49
N VAL A 888 19.14 17.13 9.20
CA VAL A 888 18.80 16.13 10.23
C VAL A 888 19.98 15.87 11.16
N ALA A 889 21.20 15.74 10.61
CA ALA A 889 22.40 15.46 11.39
C ALA A 889 22.87 16.65 12.25
N PHE A 890 22.72 17.88 11.75
CA PHE A 890 23.35 19.07 12.36
C PHE A 890 22.37 20.02 13.07
N ILE A 891 21.06 19.90 12.90
CA ILE A 891 20.09 20.89 13.41
C ILE A 891 20.04 21.01 14.92
N ASP A 892 20.22 19.90 15.64
CA ASP A 892 20.30 19.91 17.10
C ASP A 892 21.72 20.23 17.62
N VAL A 893 22.73 20.25 16.74
CA VAL A 893 24.13 20.60 17.07
C VAL A 893 24.41 22.08 16.81
N VAL A 894 24.04 22.60 15.64
CA VAL A 894 24.34 23.97 15.19
C VAL A 894 23.25 24.96 15.63
N GLY A 895 21.98 24.54 15.60
CA GLY A 895 20.83 25.41 15.87
C GLY A 895 20.08 25.80 14.59
N ARG A 896 18.81 26.17 14.74
CA ARG A 896 17.89 26.47 13.62
C ARG A 896 18.25 27.79 12.98
N PHE A 897 18.57 28.79 13.80
CA PHE A 897 18.90 30.15 13.34
C PHE A 897 20.13 30.15 12.44
N TRP A 898 21.22 29.53 12.89
CA TRP A 898 22.49 29.51 12.17
C TRP A 898 22.42 28.71 10.87
N ILE A 899 21.72 27.57 10.86
CA ILE A 899 21.49 26.80 9.63
C ILE A 899 20.68 27.62 8.62
N GLN A 900 19.65 28.34 9.07
CA GLN A 900 18.82 29.17 8.19
C GLN A 900 19.62 30.32 7.56
N ILE A 901 20.41 31.06 8.36
CA ILE A 901 21.30 32.12 7.88
C ILE A 901 22.31 31.59 6.86
N MET A 902 22.99 30.50 7.20
CA MET A 902 23.97 29.87 6.32
C MET A 902 23.32 29.46 4.99
N GLY A 903 22.16 28.81 5.03
CA GLY A 903 21.47 28.34 3.83
C GLY A 903 21.08 29.48 2.90
N PHE A 904 20.43 30.54 3.41
CA PHE A 904 20.10 31.71 2.58
C PHE A 904 21.33 32.43 2.02
N ALA A 905 22.38 32.59 2.83
CA ALA A 905 23.63 33.22 2.40
C ALA A 905 24.34 32.40 1.31
N MET A 906 24.43 31.08 1.47
CA MET A 906 25.03 30.19 0.48
C MET A 906 24.17 30.13 -0.79
N MET A 907 22.85 30.03 -0.69
CA MET A 907 21.96 30.12 -1.85
C MET A 907 22.17 31.43 -2.63
N THR A 908 22.34 32.55 -1.94
CA THR A 908 22.68 33.84 -2.56
C THR A 908 24.01 33.76 -3.30
N ALA A 909 25.05 33.26 -2.64
CA ALA A 909 26.39 33.14 -3.24
C ALA A 909 26.40 32.23 -4.48
N PHE A 910 25.79 31.05 -4.41
CA PHE A 910 25.71 30.12 -5.54
C PHE A 910 24.84 30.67 -6.69
N MET A 911 23.74 31.37 -6.39
CA MET A 911 22.94 32.03 -7.43
C MET A 911 23.69 33.17 -8.12
N LEU A 912 24.46 33.98 -7.37
CA LEU A 912 25.34 34.99 -7.97
C LEU A 912 26.45 34.34 -8.81
N GLY A 913 27.01 33.21 -8.35
CA GLY A 913 27.97 32.40 -9.09
C GLY A 913 27.41 31.81 -10.40
N LEU A 914 26.10 31.58 -10.48
CA LEU A 914 25.40 31.20 -11.71
C LEU A 914 25.07 32.41 -12.59
N ALA A 915 24.70 33.54 -12.00
CA ALA A 915 24.20 34.72 -12.72
C ALA A 915 25.32 35.61 -13.30
N VAL A 916 26.43 35.79 -12.58
CA VAL A 916 27.53 36.68 -12.98
C VAL A 916 28.26 36.13 -14.22
N PRO A 917 28.82 34.90 -14.21
CA PRO A 917 29.42 34.29 -15.39
C PRO A 917 28.41 33.48 -16.24
N TYR A 918 27.14 33.91 -16.32
CA TYR A 918 26.09 33.17 -17.04
C TYR A 918 26.45 32.80 -18.48
N HIS A 919 27.07 33.73 -19.22
CA HIS A 919 27.50 33.46 -20.61
C HIS A 919 28.59 32.40 -20.69
N HIS A 920 29.50 32.34 -19.72
CA HIS A 920 30.52 31.30 -19.63
C HIS A 920 29.88 29.93 -19.44
N TRP A 921 28.87 29.82 -18.57
CA TRP A 921 28.15 28.57 -18.34
C TRP A 921 27.40 28.04 -19.56
N THR A 922 26.93 28.93 -20.44
CA THR A 922 26.21 28.55 -21.68
C THR A 922 27.13 28.13 -22.83
N THR A 923 28.46 28.19 -22.66
CA THR A 923 29.40 27.74 -23.71
C THR A 923 29.63 26.22 -23.68
N PRO A 924 29.80 25.57 -24.84
CA PRO A 924 30.04 24.13 -24.92
C PRO A 924 31.26 23.71 -24.08
N GLY A 925 31.07 22.76 -23.16
CA GLY A 925 32.13 22.24 -22.27
C GLY A 925 32.03 22.71 -20.82
N HIS A 926 31.30 23.79 -20.52
CA HIS A 926 31.15 24.34 -19.16
C HIS A 926 29.81 23.97 -18.48
N HIS A 927 28.94 23.22 -19.16
CA HIS A 927 27.60 22.87 -18.67
C HIS A 927 27.65 22.07 -17.35
N THR A 928 28.66 21.23 -17.15
CA THR A 928 28.82 20.43 -15.92
C THR A 928 29.03 21.32 -14.69
N GLY A 929 29.80 22.41 -14.82
CA GLY A 929 30.00 23.35 -13.73
C GLY A 929 28.71 24.09 -13.35
N PHE A 930 27.89 24.47 -14.34
CA PHE A 930 26.56 25.05 -14.08
C PHE A 930 25.68 24.08 -13.28
N ILE A 931 25.63 22.80 -13.68
CA ILE A 931 24.82 21.77 -13.02
C ILE A 931 25.26 21.55 -11.57
N VAL A 932 26.57 21.53 -11.31
CA VAL A 932 27.11 21.38 -9.95
C VAL A 932 26.75 22.60 -9.08
N MET A 933 26.97 23.81 -9.58
CA MET A 933 26.62 25.05 -8.88
C MET A 933 25.11 25.15 -8.61
N TYR A 934 24.30 24.73 -9.57
CA TYR A 934 22.85 24.64 -9.42
C TYR A 934 22.42 23.51 -8.47
N GLY A 935 23.16 22.39 -8.41
CA GLY A 935 22.96 21.36 -7.38
C GLY A 935 23.23 21.90 -5.97
N PHE A 936 24.24 22.76 -5.81
CA PHE A 936 24.54 23.40 -4.53
C PHE A 936 23.46 24.37 -4.06
N THR A 937 22.74 25.05 -4.96
CA THR A 937 21.59 25.88 -4.53
C THR A 937 20.50 25.02 -3.88
N PHE A 938 20.22 23.83 -4.40
CA PHE A 938 19.31 22.88 -3.75
C PHE A 938 19.90 22.29 -2.48
N PHE A 939 21.19 21.95 -2.46
CA PHE A 939 21.84 21.44 -1.26
C PHE A 939 21.69 22.41 -0.09
N PHE A 940 22.04 23.69 -0.28
CA PHE A 940 21.96 24.72 0.77
C PHE A 940 20.54 25.24 1.03
N ALA A 941 19.62 25.10 0.07
CA ALA A 941 18.20 25.32 0.37
C ALA A 941 17.69 24.30 1.40
N ASN A 942 18.05 23.03 1.24
CA ASN A 942 17.59 21.94 2.11
C ASN A 942 18.44 21.80 3.37
N PHE A 943 19.75 22.04 3.28
CA PHE A 943 20.65 22.27 4.41
C PHE A 943 20.60 23.74 4.85
N GLY A 944 19.40 24.18 5.25
CA GLY A 944 19.13 25.59 5.37
C GLY A 944 17.64 25.90 5.47
N PRO A 945 17.20 27.02 4.83
CA PRO A 945 15.89 27.60 5.07
C PRO A 945 14.73 26.67 4.78
N ASN A 946 14.79 25.79 3.77
CA ASN A 946 13.66 24.91 3.46
C ASN A 946 13.28 24.01 4.63
N SER A 947 14.27 23.45 5.31
CA SER A 947 14.02 22.63 6.49
C SER A 947 13.71 23.47 7.72
N THR A 948 14.41 24.59 7.93
CA THR A 948 14.26 25.38 9.17
C THR A 948 12.97 26.19 9.20
N THR A 949 12.50 26.73 8.07
CA THR A 949 11.21 27.47 8.01
C THR A 949 10.03 26.53 8.24
N PHE A 950 10.18 25.23 7.96
CA PHE A 950 9.22 24.21 8.34
C PHE A 950 9.27 23.89 9.85
N ILE A 951 10.46 23.81 10.45
CA ILE A 951 10.65 23.39 11.84
C ILE A 951 10.27 24.47 12.83
N VAL A 952 10.75 25.70 12.62
CA VAL A 952 10.65 26.81 13.57
C VAL A 952 9.19 27.10 13.99
N PRO A 953 8.21 27.25 13.07
CA PRO A 953 6.82 27.49 13.45
C PRO A 953 6.21 26.36 14.30
N ALA A 954 6.69 25.12 14.14
CA ALA A 954 6.22 23.99 14.95
C ALA A 954 6.80 23.97 16.37
N GLU A 955 7.86 24.74 16.65
CA GLU A 955 8.53 24.81 17.95
C GLU A 955 8.16 26.07 18.75
N ILE A 956 7.90 27.21 18.09
CA ILE A 956 7.83 28.53 18.77
C ILE A 956 6.44 28.97 19.24
N TYR A 957 5.38 28.30 18.78
CA TYR A 957 4.01 28.69 19.10
C TYR A 957 3.38 27.84 20.21
N PRO A 958 2.49 28.45 21.03
CA PRO A 958 1.78 27.75 22.10
C PRO A 958 0.85 26.68 21.53
N ALA A 959 0.65 25.59 22.28
CA ALA A 959 -0.03 24.39 21.77
C ALA A 959 -1.44 24.64 21.24
N ARG A 960 -2.16 25.59 21.84
CA ARG A 960 -3.53 25.98 21.45
C ARG A 960 -3.65 26.68 20.09
N LEU A 961 -2.59 27.32 19.61
CA LEU A 961 -2.58 28.07 18.34
C LEU A 961 -1.49 27.58 17.37
N ARG A 962 -0.76 26.52 17.75
CA ARG A 962 0.43 26.07 17.03
C ARG A 962 0.11 25.67 15.60
N SER A 963 -0.96 24.90 15.40
CA SER A 963 -1.36 24.45 14.06
C SER A 963 -1.84 25.63 13.21
N THR A 964 -2.58 26.57 13.79
CA THR A 964 -3.03 27.79 13.12
C THR A 964 -1.86 28.70 12.71
N CYS A 965 -0.94 29.01 13.61
CA CYS A 965 0.21 29.87 13.32
C CYS A 965 1.21 29.22 12.35
N HIS A 966 1.39 27.90 12.45
CA HIS A 966 2.13 27.14 11.45
C HIS A 966 1.43 27.19 10.09
N GLY A 967 0.11 26.99 10.06
CA GLY A 967 -0.70 27.09 8.84
C GLY A 967 -0.58 28.46 8.16
N ILE A 968 -0.60 29.56 8.92
CA ILE A 968 -0.37 30.93 8.39
C ILE A 968 1.05 31.08 7.83
N SER A 969 2.07 30.60 8.56
CA SER A 969 3.46 30.66 8.11
C SER A 969 3.66 29.86 6.82
N ALA A 970 3.08 28.67 6.75
CA ALA A 970 3.14 27.80 5.57
C ALA A 970 2.38 28.38 4.39
N ALA A 971 1.21 29.01 4.64
CA ALA A 971 0.41 29.70 3.62
C ALA A 971 1.16 30.90 3.02
N ALA A 972 1.92 31.64 3.82
CA ALA A 972 2.83 32.67 3.33
C ALA A 972 3.91 32.06 2.42
N GLY A 973 4.51 30.92 2.80
CA GLY A 973 5.37 30.14 1.92
C GLY A 973 4.71 29.85 0.57
N LYS A 974 3.53 29.25 0.56
CA LYS A 974 2.82 28.94 -0.71
C LYS A 974 2.41 30.16 -1.51
N ALA A 975 2.12 31.29 -0.87
CA ALA A 975 1.95 32.57 -1.58
C ALA A 975 3.25 32.98 -2.29
N GLY A 976 4.40 32.81 -1.65
CA GLY A 976 5.71 32.96 -2.27
C GLY A 976 5.93 32.01 -3.44
N ALA A 977 5.55 30.73 -3.29
CA ALA A 977 5.63 29.74 -4.36
C ALA A 977 4.75 30.10 -5.57
N ILE A 978 3.56 30.67 -5.32
CA ILE A 978 2.67 31.20 -6.36
C ILE A 978 3.37 32.37 -7.07
N VAL A 979 3.88 33.35 -6.34
CA VAL A 979 4.65 34.48 -6.91
C VAL A 979 5.83 33.99 -7.73
N GLY A 980 6.56 32.98 -7.25
CA GLY A 980 7.64 32.33 -8.00
C GLY A 980 7.16 31.59 -9.25
N SER A 981 6.06 30.84 -9.16
CA SER A 981 5.49 30.07 -10.27
C SER A 981 5.01 30.98 -11.40
N PHE A 982 4.29 32.05 -11.09
CA PHE A 982 3.81 33.00 -12.10
C PHE A 982 4.93 33.96 -12.52
N GLY A 983 5.59 34.61 -11.55
CA GLY A 983 6.58 35.65 -11.79
C GLY A 983 7.81 35.16 -12.55
N PHE A 984 8.43 34.04 -12.14
CA PHE A 984 9.63 33.54 -12.80
C PHE A 984 9.35 33.05 -14.22
N LEU A 985 8.18 32.47 -14.46
CA LEU A 985 7.77 32.00 -15.78
C LEU A 985 7.78 33.13 -16.83
N TYR A 986 7.26 34.30 -16.47
CA TYR A 986 7.26 35.49 -17.34
C TYR A 986 8.59 36.23 -17.31
N ALA A 987 9.23 36.36 -16.14
CA ALA A 987 10.49 37.08 -15.99
C ALA A 987 11.66 36.40 -16.73
N SER A 988 11.70 35.07 -16.76
CA SER A 988 12.79 34.29 -17.40
C SER A 988 12.77 34.30 -18.94
N GLN A 989 11.77 34.95 -19.55
CA GLN A 989 11.65 35.06 -21.01
C GLN A 989 12.70 35.99 -21.59
N ASP A 990 13.16 35.68 -22.80
CA ASP A 990 14.21 36.45 -23.47
C ASP A 990 13.72 37.88 -23.78
N PRO A 991 14.52 38.93 -23.48
CA PRO A 991 14.14 40.32 -23.75
C PRO A 991 13.97 40.65 -25.24
N HIS A 992 14.72 39.96 -26.11
CA HIS A 992 14.79 40.23 -27.55
C HIS A 992 13.98 39.22 -28.37
N LYS A 993 13.91 37.96 -27.92
CA LYS A 993 13.21 36.87 -28.62
C LYS A 993 12.39 35.98 -27.66
N PRO A 994 11.29 36.48 -27.07
CA PRO A 994 10.44 35.69 -26.19
C PRO A 994 9.83 34.49 -26.94
N GLU A 995 9.52 33.42 -26.21
CA GLU A 995 8.81 32.27 -26.77
C GLU A 995 7.39 32.67 -27.21
N ALA A 996 6.83 31.97 -28.19
CA ALA A 996 5.53 32.31 -28.75
C ALA A 996 4.44 32.35 -27.66
N GLY A 997 3.69 33.45 -27.60
CA GLY A 997 2.66 33.71 -26.59
C GLY A 997 3.15 34.43 -25.33
N TYR A 998 4.45 34.54 -25.09
CA TYR A 998 5.00 35.24 -23.93
C TYR A 998 5.26 36.73 -24.19
N PRO A 999 5.03 37.61 -23.19
CA PRO A 999 5.57 38.96 -23.20
C PRO A 999 7.11 38.96 -23.06
N ARG A 1000 7.75 40.07 -23.42
CA ARG A 1000 9.20 40.26 -23.21
C ARG A 1000 9.53 40.20 -21.72
N GLY A 1001 10.47 39.33 -21.36
CA GLY A 1001 10.95 39.18 -19.99
C GLY A 1001 12.29 39.88 -19.75
N ILE A 1002 12.88 39.63 -18.59
CA ILE A 1002 14.21 40.12 -18.21
C ILE A 1002 15.33 39.11 -18.52
N GLY A 1003 14.98 37.88 -18.93
CA GLY A 1003 15.89 36.78 -19.23
C GLY A 1003 16.33 35.99 -17.99
N ILE A 1004 16.78 34.74 -18.20
CA ILE A 1004 17.21 33.83 -17.11
C ILE A 1004 18.30 34.47 -16.24
N ARG A 1005 19.30 35.12 -16.86
CA ARG A 1005 20.41 35.74 -16.12
C ARG A 1005 19.91 36.74 -15.07
N ASN A 1006 19.04 37.66 -15.47
CA ASN A 1006 18.49 38.67 -14.57
C ASN A 1006 17.49 38.06 -13.58
N ALA A 1007 16.73 37.05 -13.99
CA ALA A 1007 15.87 36.31 -13.08
C ALA A 1007 16.68 35.63 -11.96
N LEU A 1008 17.86 35.07 -12.25
CA LEU A 1008 18.77 34.52 -11.22
C LEU A 1008 19.28 35.61 -10.25
N PHE A 1009 19.57 36.82 -10.74
CA PHE A 1009 19.91 37.95 -9.85
C PHE A 1009 18.75 38.34 -8.93
N VAL A 1010 17.52 38.35 -9.46
CA VAL A 1010 16.31 38.61 -8.64
C VAL A 1010 16.19 37.54 -7.55
N LEU A 1011 16.33 36.26 -7.89
CA LEU A 1011 16.28 35.18 -6.90
C LEU A 1011 17.41 35.28 -5.86
N ALA A 1012 18.62 35.69 -6.27
CA ALA A 1012 19.71 35.95 -5.33
C ALA A 1012 19.37 37.09 -4.37
N GLY A 1013 18.76 38.18 -4.85
CA GLY A 1013 18.27 39.27 -4.02
C GLY A 1013 17.18 38.82 -3.04
N THR A 1014 16.27 37.95 -3.48
CA THR A 1014 15.24 37.35 -2.61
C THR A 1014 15.86 36.51 -1.49
N ASN A 1015 16.88 35.69 -1.78
CA ASN A 1015 17.59 34.91 -0.77
C ASN A 1015 18.37 35.80 0.21
N PHE A 1016 18.99 36.87 -0.28
CA PHE A 1016 19.68 37.84 0.56
C PHE A 1016 18.71 38.51 1.54
N LEU A 1017 17.53 38.92 1.06
CA LEU A 1017 16.47 39.44 1.93
C LEU A 1017 15.99 38.39 2.94
N GLY A 1018 15.94 37.11 2.55
CA GLY A 1018 15.66 35.99 3.46
C GLY A 1018 16.68 35.88 4.61
N THR A 1019 17.96 36.15 4.33
CA THR A 1019 19.02 36.22 5.35
C THR A 1019 18.72 37.32 6.36
N ILE A 1020 18.31 38.51 5.90
CA ILE A 1020 17.96 39.65 6.77
C ILE A 1020 16.72 39.33 7.61
N MET A 1021 15.67 38.78 6.99
CA MET A 1021 14.42 38.45 7.69
C MET A 1021 14.59 37.33 8.73
N THR A 1022 15.61 36.48 8.57
CA THR A 1022 15.95 35.45 9.56
C THR A 1022 16.39 36.05 10.90
N LEU A 1023 16.84 37.31 10.95
CA LEU A 1023 17.15 38.01 12.20
C LEU A 1023 15.92 38.19 13.12
N LEU A 1024 14.71 38.04 12.58
CA LEU A 1024 13.46 38.11 13.33
C LEU A 1024 13.03 36.75 13.93
N VAL A 1025 13.77 35.68 13.64
CA VAL A 1025 13.46 34.31 14.04
C VAL A 1025 14.26 33.93 15.30
N PRO A 1026 13.61 33.48 16.39
CA PRO A 1026 14.32 33.08 17.62
C PRO A 1026 14.97 31.70 17.48
N GLU A 1027 16.02 31.45 18.27
CA GLU A 1027 16.64 30.12 18.38
C GLU A 1027 15.91 29.27 19.43
N SER A 1028 15.46 28.08 19.00
CA SER A 1028 14.64 27.14 19.79
C SER A 1028 15.42 25.90 20.26
N LYS A 1029 16.68 25.74 19.85
CA LYS A 1029 17.54 24.60 20.21
C LYS A 1029 17.61 24.40 21.74
N GLY A 1030 17.34 23.17 22.17
CA GLY A 1030 17.51 22.73 23.57
C GLY A 1030 16.41 23.15 24.54
N LYS A 1031 15.52 24.07 24.15
CA LYS A 1031 14.42 24.59 24.98
C LYS A 1031 13.14 23.74 24.86
N SER A 1032 12.40 23.57 25.95
CA SER A 1032 11.07 22.92 25.92
C SER A 1032 10.06 23.76 25.11
N LEU A 1033 8.96 23.16 24.63
CA LEU A 1033 8.00 23.92 23.81
C LEU A 1033 7.36 25.06 24.61
N GLU A 1034 7.17 24.83 25.91
CA GLU A 1034 6.52 25.72 26.87
C GLU A 1034 7.41 26.91 27.26
N VAL A 1035 8.74 26.71 27.29
CA VAL A 1035 9.72 27.79 27.48
C VAL A 1035 9.84 28.64 26.21
N VAL A 1036 9.92 28.02 25.03
CA VAL A 1036 10.00 28.76 23.75
C VAL A 1036 8.71 29.53 23.48
N SER A 1037 7.55 28.99 23.83
CA SER A 1037 6.25 29.65 23.70
C SER A 1037 5.99 30.73 24.77
N GLN A 1038 6.91 30.94 25.72
CA GLN A 1038 6.75 31.87 26.86
C GLN A 1038 5.53 31.55 27.74
N GLU A 1039 5.17 30.26 27.85
CA GLU A 1039 4.11 29.77 28.73
C GLU A 1039 4.64 29.46 30.15
N VAL A 1040 5.94 29.18 30.28
CA VAL A 1040 6.65 28.91 31.56
C VAL A 1040 7.97 29.69 31.60
N ALA A 1041 8.41 30.11 32.79
CA ALA A 1041 9.72 30.74 32.99
C ALA A 1041 10.87 29.75 32.73
N ASP A 1042 12.00 30.24 32.21
CA ASP A 1042 13.18 29.40 31.95
C ASP A 1042 13.85 29.06 33.29
N ASP A 1043 13.69 27.84 33.80
CA ASP A 1043 14.23 27.41 35.11
C ASP A 1043 15.77 27.49 35.16
N GLU A 1044 16.47 27.54 34.02
CA GLU A 1044 17.93 27.72 33.95
C GLU A 1044 18.37 29.16 34.33
N GLU A 1045 17.49 30.16 34.27
CA GLU A 1045 17.78 31.53 34.75
C GLU A 1045 17.58 31.69 36.27
N ALA A 1046 16.90 30.74 36.93
CA ALA A 1046 16.68 30.76 38.38
C ALA A 1046 17.80 30.06 39.18
N ALA A 1047 18.74 29.41 38.50
CA ALA A 1047 19.89 28.71 39.10
C ALA A 1047 21.26 29.35 38.77
N GLY A 1048 21.26 30.55 38.19
CA GLY A 1048 22.47 31.35 37.88
C GLY A 1048 22.81 32.38 38.93
#